data_AF-A0AAU9WHZ6-F1
#
_entry.id   AF-A0AAU9WHZ6-F1
#
_cell.length_a   1.000
_cell.length_b   1.000
_cell.length_c   1.000
_cell.angle_alpha   90.00
_cell.angle_beta   90.00
_cell.angle_gamma   90.00
#
_symmetry.space_group_name_H-M   'P 1'
#
loop_
_entity.id
_entity.type
_entity.pdbx_description
1 polymer ?
#
loop_
_entity_poly.entity_id
_entity_poly.type
_entity_poly.pdbx_seq_one_letter_code
_entity_poly.pdbx_strand_id
1 'polypeptide(L)'
;MADPLFQHWFHGRITRIEAEEILARNGKKDGLYLLRESTASAGSYALSMCHNNKIIHYHIQRHSDGTVAIEDGKKFPGPVELIHHHRTCLDGLLARLTEPCNRLPGVPPKTYSGANQEHIKDAAIAAMASMGIQDGDETTATLMRAKLESAIGSVLHKNQIWFHGVISREEAERRLATLGCQNGMFLIRERDPGYVLGLCYEGSVVHYLFDIDQQERLSIKSGPKFDNLMLAVDHYSQREDGLLCKLSEPCSMELFETGRRISMGARPPSVSDQEPRIVTGNRPPSRSFNDSSPFAGNPFLQGRTTNVPDLLHGVPRSPPRNPPPPLPSVPPPESNRNSGPPRLPPRPSPALPVSPRGRGAQPPPSPFFKERKLPASPTPSAAAAGASGGAAFEAIYDSIKMKKSSFYFNQFKDMQAKKLKSENLRLERELGHGNFGSVLKGEYTKANGEKIPVAVKKLKSEEMNNPRSEIIHEAEVMMKLDHQNIVRIIGICKDTTVMLVMELAPEGPLHKYLKKHKSLPMFKIFIIMLQVAEGMQYLENMQFVHRDLAARNILVVNEDFVKISDFGMSRAMGAGSDYYKAGKPGKWPLKWYAPECIYYRKFSSKSDVWSYGVTLWEATSYGKKPYEGLNGQVILEKIEAGYRLQCPENVPPNVYEVMRSCWEYREERRPTFQSLAQQLADALMELKNTEEYQTQYLV
;
A
#
# COMPACT_ATOMS: atom_id res chain seq x y z
N MET A 1 11.77 -0.10 21.03
CA MET A 1 12.28 1.27 20.74
C MET A 1 11.70 1.77 19.43
N ALA A 2 11.60 3.09 19.23
CA ALA A 2 11.09 3.63 17.97
C ALA A 2 12.13 3.51 16.85
N ASP A 3 11.72 2.95 15.70
CA ASP A 3 12.63 2.76 14.55
C ASP A 3 12.70 4.05 13.70
N PRO A 4 13.91 4.61 13.46
CA PRO A 4 14.09 5.80 12.64
C PRO A 4 13.60 5.62 11.19
N LEU A 5 13.50 4.40 10.65
CA LEU A 5 12.99 4.14 9.30
C LEU A 5 11.58 4.70 9.07
N PHE A 6 10.75 4.76 10.11
CA PHE A 6 9.39 5.29 10.05
C PHE A 6 9.31 6.81 10.23
N GLN A 7 10.44 7.47 10.48
CA GLN A 7 10.49 8.90 10.71
C GLN A 7 10.75 9.63 9.39
N HIS A 8 9.87 10.57 9.00
CA HIS A 8 10.02 11.35 7.78
C HIS A 8 11.28 12.23 7.76
N TRP A 9 11.83 12.56 8.93
CA TRP A 9 13.07 13.32 9.09
C TRP A 9 14.35 12.45 9.09
N PHE A 10 14.24 11.13 8.91
CA PHE A 10 15.38 10.21 8.80
C PHE A 10 15.75 9.90 7.33
N HIS A 11 16.81 10.48 6.80
CA HIS A 11 17.11 10.39 5.37
C HIS A 11 17.83 9.11 4.93
N GLY A 12 18.12 8.18 5.86
CA GLY A 12 18.91 6.99 5.57
C GLY A 12 20.39 7.33 5.34
N ARG A 13 21.04 6.63 4.41
CA ARG A 13 22.47 6.73 4.07
C ARG A 13 22.81 7.86 3.11
N ILE A 14 22.32 9.07 3.40
CA ILE A 14 22.76 10.26 2.66
C ILE A 14 24.13 10.73 3.16
N THR A 15 24.91 11.32 2.25
CA THR A 15 26.22 11.90 2.56
C THR A 15 26.09 13.18 3.38
N ARG A 16 27.19 13.62 3.98
CA ARG A 16 27.26 14.92 4.65
C ARG A 16 26.90 16.06 3.70
N ILE A 17 27.39 16.02 2.46
CA ILE A 17 27.14 17.04 1.43
C ILE A 17 25.66 17.04 1.04
N GLU A 18 25.06 15.87 0.79
CA GLU A 18 23.62 15.76 0.50
C GLU A 18 22.77 16.33 1.65
N ALA A 19 23.14 16.04 2.91
CA ALA A 19 22.46 16.61 4.07
C ALA A 19 22.59 18.14 4.12
N GLU A 20 23.78 18.67 3.86
CA GLU A 20 24.02 20.12 3.81
C GLU A 20 23.18 20.79 2.71
N GLU A 21 23.08 20.19 1.53
CA GLU A 21 22.26 20.69 0.43
C GLU A 21 20.76 20.64 0.74
N ILE A 22 20.27 19.55 1.34
CA ILE A 22 18.87 19.40 1.72
C ILE A 22 18.48 20.49 2.72
N LEU A 23 19.29 20.69 3.77
CA LEU A 23 19.05 21.73 4.76
C LEU A 23 19.19 23.15 4.17
N ALA A 24 20.13 23.34 3.23
CA ALA A 24 20.29 24.60 2.52
C ALA A 24 19.06 24.96 1.67
N ARG A 25 18.53 24.00 0.91
CA ARG A 25 17.33 24.17 0.08
C ARG A 25 16.07 24.43 0.91
N ASN A 26 16.05 24.01 2.17
CA ASN A 26 14.94 24.23 3.11
C ASN A 26 15.14 25.48 4.00
N GLY A 27 16.04 26.38 3.62
CA GLY A 27 16.12 27.74 4.17
C GLY A 27 16.99 27.91 5.42
N LYS A 28 17.76 26.89 5.84
CA LYS A 28 18.73 26.94 6.96
C LYS A 28 18.22 27.60 8.25
N LYS A 29 16.93 27.47 8.55
CA LYS A 29 16.34 28.08 9.76
C LYS A 29 16.96 27.48 11.02
N ASP A 30 17.16 28.29 12.05
CA ASP A 30 17.72 27.81 13.32
C ASP A 30 16.88 26.68 13.94
N GLY A 31 17.54 25.58 14.29
CA GLY A 31 16.92 24.37 14.80
C GLY A 31 16.30 23.45 13.74
N LEU A 32 16.37 23.80 12.43
CA LEU A 32 16.01 22.89 11.33
C LEU A 32 16.99 21.72 11.30
N TYR A 33 16.50 20.48 11.27
CA TYR A 33 17.36 19.31 11.38
C TYR A 33 16.92 18.12 10.54
N LEU A 34 17.85 17.21 10.29
CA LEU A 34 17.57 15.87 9.79
C LEU A 34 18.49 14.84 10.46
N LEU A 35 18.03 13.59 10.50
CA LEU A 35 18.83 12.46 10.93
C LEU A 35 19.29 11.66 9.69
N ARG A 36 20.52 11.18 9.69
CA ARG A 36 21.05 10.26 8.68
C ARG A 36 21.85 9.15 9.33
N GLU A 37 22.00 8.03 8.64
CA GLU A 37 22.91 6.97 9.07
C GLU A 37 24.36 7.42 8.88
N SER A 38 25.26 6.91 9.71
CA SER A 38 26.68 7.13 9.54
C SER A 38 27.19 6.31 8.36
N THR A 39 27.87 6.96 7.42
CA THR A 39 28.58 6.28 6.33
C THR A 39 29.93 5.72 6.78
N ALA A 40 30.37 6.01 8.01
CA ALA A 40 31.67 5.64 8.54
C ALA A 40 31.65 4.46 9.53
N SER A 41 30.49 4.11 10.09
CA SER A 41 30.38 3.06 11.11
C SER A 41 28.98 2.44 11.09
N ALA A 42 28.88 1.12 11.00
CA ALA A 42 27.60 0.43 10.93
C ALA A 42 26.75 0.68 12.19
N GLY A 43 25.45 0.93 11.99
CA GLY A 43 24.49 1.13 13.08
C GLY A 43 24.63 2.44 13.89
N SER A 44 25.57 3.31 13.53
CA SER A 44 25.72 4.67 14.09
C SER A 44 25.00 5.70 13.21
N TYR A 45 24.74 6.89 13.76
CA TYR A 45 23.96 7.94 13.08
C TYR A 45 24.73 9.27 13.06
N ALA A 46 24.19 10.23 12.33
CA ALA A 46 24.59 11.62 12.42
C ALA A 46 23.36 12.53 12.41
N LEU A 47 23.30 13.44 13.38
CA LEU A 47 22.32 14.52 13.41
C LEU A 47 22.92 15.71 12.66
N SER A 48 22.23 16.20 11.63
CA SER A 48 22.61 17.40 10.90
C SER A 48 21.59 18.50 11.20
N MET A 49 22.03 19.62 11.78
CA MET A 49 21.13 20.71 12.18
C MET A 49 21.66 22.09 11.80
N CYS A 50 20.75 23.02 11.59
CA CYS A 50 21.05 24.41 11.29
C CYS A 50 21.12 25.24 12.58
N HIS A 51 22.15 26.04 12.72
CA HIS A 51 22.29 27.04 13.78
C HIS A 51 23.18 28.19 13.32
N ASN A 52 22.73 29.43 13.55
CA ASN A 52 23.39 30.66 13.13
C ASN A 52 23.82 30.63 11.65
N ASN A 53 22.90 30.21 10.77
CA ASN A 53 23.11 30.08 9.33
C ASN A 53 24.24 29.09 8.92
N LYS A 54 24.72 28.27 9.87
CA LYS A 54 25.67 27.17 9.65
C LYS A 54 24.97 25.84 9.83
N ILE A 55 25.52 24.82 9.18
CA ILE A 55 25.06 23.43 9.33
C ILE A 55 26.08 22.70 10.17
N ILE A 56 25.61 22.07 11.24
CA ILE A 56 26.40 21.43 12.28
C ILE A 56 26.03 19.95 12.28
N HIS A 57 27.05 19.09 12.34
CA HIS A 57 26.88 17.65 12.33
C HIS A 57 27.38 17.06 13.63
N TYR A 58 26.48 16.40 14.35
CA TYR A 58 26.80 15.67 15.57
C TYR A 58 26.87 14.18 15.23
N HIS A 59 27.97 13.55 15.59
CA HIS A 59 28.10 12.10 15.46
C HIS A 59 27.34 11.43 16.61
N ILE A 60 26.46 10.50 16.27
CA ILE A 60 25.69 9.70 17.23
C ILE A 60 26.28 8.30 17.22
N GLN A 61 27.09 8.01 18.22
CA GLN A 61 27.74 6.72 18.37
C GLN A 61 26.78 5.70 19.00
N ARG A 62 26.79 4.48 18.47
CA ARG A 62 26.12 3.34 19.10
C ARG A 62 27.09 2.59 20.01
N HIS A 63 26.67 2.35 21.25
CA HIS A 63 27.46 1.61 22.23
C HIS A 63 27.13 0.11 22.20
N SER A 64 28.00 -0.69 22.82
CA SER A 64 27.87 -2.15 22.90
C SER A 64 26.65 -2.63 23.66
N ASP A 65 26.09 -1.79 24.55
CA ASP A 65 24.85 -2.03 25.30
C ASP A 65 23.58 -1.74 24.47
N GLY A 66 23.73 -1.36 23.20
CA GLY A 66 22.63 -1.04 22.29
C GLY A 66 22.13 0.41 22.39
N THR A 67 22.60 1.19 23.36
CA THR A 67 22.25 2.61 23.48
C THR A 67 22.99 3.48 22.46
N VAL A 68 22.51 4.70 22.26
CA VAL A 68 23.16 5.73 21.44
C VAL A 68 23.42 7.00 22.23
N ALA A 69 24.51 7.69 21.92
CA ALA A 69 24.85 8.98 22.52
C ALA A 69 25.53 9.90 21.50
N ILE A 70 25.43 11.21 21.70
CA ILE A 70 26.31 12.18 21.04
C ILE A 70 27.56 12.30 21.91
N GLU A 71 28.72 11.94 21.36
CA GLU A 71 30.00 11.93 22.09
C GLU A 71 29.88 11.16 23.44
N ASP A 72 30.50 11.65 24.51
CA ASP A 72 30.38 11.07 25.87
C ASP A 72 29.14 11.60 26.63
N GLY A 73 28.13 12.07 25.90
CA GLY A 73 26.91 12.64 26.44
C GLY A 73 25.92 11.62 26.99
N LYS A 74 24.69 12.09 27.24
CA LYS A 74 23.60 11.24 27.75
C LYS A 74 23.31 10.09 26.79
N LYS A 75 23.17 8.88 27.33
CA LYS A 75 22.78 7.68 26.60
C LYS A 75 21.27 7.59 26.43
N PHE A 76 20.83 7.18 25.25
CA PHE A 76 19.44 6.97 24.89
C PHE A 76 19.22 5.56 24.35
N PRO A 77 18.02 4.97 24.51
CA PRO A 77 17.72 3.66 23.93
C PRO A 77 17.94 3.64 22.41
N GLY A 78 17.52 4.68 21.70
CA GLY A 78 17.65 4.79 20.26
C GLY A 78 17.77 6.24 19.76
N PRO A 79 18.02 6.41 18.45
CA PRO A 79 18.20 7.74 17.88
C PRO A 79 16.91 8.55 17.88
N VAL A 80 15.74 7.91 17.90
CA VAL A 80 14.45 8.61 17.96
C VAL A 80 14.23 9.25 19.32
N GLU A 81 14.52 8.51 20.39
CA GLU A 81 14.44 9.00 21.76
C GLU A 81 15.46 10.12 22.01
N LEU A 82 16.67 9.99 21.45
CA LEU A 82 17.69 11.05 21.43
C LEU A 82 17.16 12.33 20.78
N ILE A 83 16.57 12.23 19.58
CA ILE A 83 15.99 13.38 18.88
C ILE A 83 14.86 14.01 19.70
N HIS A 84 13.94 13.20 20.25
CA HIS A 84 12.82 13.70 21.05
C HIS A 84 13.30 14.48 22.28
N HIS A 85 14.31 13.98 22.99
CA HIS A 85 14.95 14.69 24.11
C HIS A 85 15.55 16.02 23.66
N HIS A 86 16.27 16.05 22.54
CA HIS A 86 16.91 17.27 22.04
C HIS A 86 15.94 18.30 21.40
N ARG A 87 14.67 17.94 21.22
CA ARG A 87 13.59 18.91 20.93
C ARG A 87 13.19 19.70 22.16
N THR A 88 13.32 19.12 23.36
CA THR A 88 12.91 19.74 24.63
C THR A 88 14.08 20.30 25.44
N CYS A 89 15.26 19.71 25.31
CA CYS A 89 16.48 20.08 26.05
C CYS A 89 17.67 20.30 25.10
N LEU A 90 18.62 21.17 25.47
CA LEU A 90 19.85 21.35 24.69
C LEU A 90 20.82 20.19 24.90
N ASP A 91 21.14 19.89 26.16
CA ASP A 91 21.98 18.76 26.60
C ASP A 91 23.25 18.56 25.76
N GLY A 92 23.96 19.65 25.45
CA GLY A 92 25.18 19.66 24.64
C GLY A 92 25.02 20.13 23.19
N LEU A 93 23.80 20.23 22.66
CA LEU A 93 23.55 20.83 21.35
C LEU A 93 23.63 22.36 21.40
N LEU A 94 24.09 22.97 20.31
CA LEU A 94 24.18 24.43 20.16
C LEU A 94 22.80 25.11 20.05
N ALA A 95 21.76 24.39 19.61
CA ALA A 95 20.38 24.86 19.63
C ALA A 95 19.40 23.68 19.79
N ARG A 96 18.16 23.98 20.19
CA ARG A 96 17.10 22.96 20.28
C ARG A 96 16.64 22.56 18.88
N LEU A 97 16.23 21.31 18.74
CA LEU A 97 15.64 20.81 17.51
C LEU A 97 14.19 21.33 17.39
N THR A 98 13.93 22.19 16.42
CA THR A 98 12.64 22.88 16.27
C THR A 98 11.81 22.28 15.15
N GLU A 99 12.33 22.34 13.92
CA GLU A 99 11.63 21.96 12.70
C GLU A 99 12.31 20.73 12.06
N PRO A 100 11.60 19.60 11.86
CA PRO A 100 12.16 18.47 11.12
C PRO A 100 12.18 18.78 9.62
N CYS A 101 13.34 18.57 8.99
CA CYS A 101 13.50 18.59 7.54
C CYS A 101 13.08 17.23 6.97
N ASN A 102 11.80 17.09 6.65
CA ASN A 102 11.23 15.83 6.17
C ASN A 102 11.66 15.50 4.72
N ARG A 103 11.77 14.20 4.43
CA ARG A 103 11.79 13.69 3.05
C ARG A 103 10.49 14.04 2.33
N LEU A 104 10.54 14.08 1.00
CA LEU A 104 9.35 14.21 0.19
C LEU A 104 8.39 13.02 0.42
N PRO A 105 7.06 13.24 0.40
CA PRO A 105 6.09 12.16 0.56
C PRO A 105 6.35 11.02 -0.43
N GLY A 106 6.34 9.78 0.06
CA GLY A 106 6.58 8.59 -0.76
C GLY A 106 8.05 8.29 -1.06
N VAL A 107 9.01 9.14 -0.66
CA VAL A 107 10.44 8.86 -0.83
C VAL A 107 10.99 8.09 0.38
N PRO A 108 11.40 6.81 0.21
CA PRO A 108 11.98 6.03 1.31
C PRO A 108 13.36 6.58 1.72
N PRO A 109 13.86 6.25 2.92
CA PRO A 109 15.24 6.53 3.31
C PRO A 109 16.24 5.93 2.31
N LYS A 110 17.35 6.62 2.04
CA LYS A 110 18.40 6.11 1.15
C LYS A 110 19.07 4.88 1.76
N THR A 111 19.24 3.84 0.98
CA THR A 111 19.91 2.57 1.35
C THR A 111 21.35 2.53 0.80
N TYR A 112 22.05 1.41 0.98
CA TYR A 112 23.35 1.16 0.34
C TYR A 112 23.25 1.30 -1.18
N SER A 113 24.34 1.72 -1.83
CA SER A 113 24.39 1.76 -3.29
C SER A 113 24.10 0.37 -3.88
N GLY A 114 23.18 0.30 -4.85
CA GLY A 114 22.77 -0.96 -5.48
C GLY A 114 21.82 -1.85 -4.67
N ALA A 115 21.43 -1.45 -3.45
CA ALA A 115 20.46 -2.18 -2.64
C ALA A 115 19.17 -1.37 -2.48
N ASN A 116 18.00 -1.97 -2.72
CA ASN A 116 16.71 -1.36 -2.37
C ASN A 116 16.26 -1.87 -0.98
N GLN A 117 15.13 -1.37 -0.48
CA GLN A 117 14.61 -1.74 0.83
C GLN A 117 14.31 -3.25 0.99
N GLU A 118 13.98 -3.94 -0.10
CA GLU A 118 13.70 -5.37 -0.12
C GLU A 118 15.00 -6.19 0.03
N HIS A 119 16.05 -5.81 -0.71
CA HIS A 119 17.38 -6.40 -0.55
C HIS A 119 17.88 -6.29 0.90
N ILE A 120 17.67 -5.14 1.56
CA ILE A 120 18.05 -4.97 2.97
C ILE A 120 17.25 -5.94 3.88
N LYS A 121 15.96 -6.12 3.62
CA LYS A 121 15.10 -7.02 4.41
C LYS A 121 15.52 -8.48 4.27
N ASP A 122 15.74 -8.94 3.05
CA ASP A 122 16.17 -10.32 2.79
C ASP A 122 17.54 -10.59 3.41
N ALA A 123 18.47 -9.63 3.28
CA ALA A 123 19.78 -9.71 3.93
C ALA A 123 19.68 -9.72 5.45
N ALA A 124 18.74 -8.98 6.05
CA ALA A 124 18.49 -8.99 7.49
C ALA A 124 17.98 -10.35 7.97
N ILE A 125 17.06 -10.98 7.23
CA ILE A 125 16.56 -12.33 7.53
C ILE A 125 17.71 -13.34 7.48
N ALA A 126 18.51 -13.32 6.42
CA ALA A 126 19.66 -14.21 6.27
C ALA A 126 20.71 -13.99 7.36
N ALA A 127 20.99 -12.72 7.71
CA ALA A 127 21.90 -12.36 8.78
C ALA A 127 21.42 -12.88 10.15
N MET A 128 20.15 -12.65 10.51
CA MET A 128 19.57 -13.15 11.76
C MET A 128 19.64 -14.68 11.86
N ALA A 129 19.34 -15.38 10.77
CA ALA A 129 19.46 -16.83 10.71
C ALA A 129 20.91 -17.31 10.90
N SER A 130 21.88 -16.64 10.27
CA SER A 130 23.31 -16.97 10.42
C SER A 130 23.85 -16.71 11.83
N MET A 131 23.23 -15.78 12.57
CA MET A 131 23.59 -15.43 13.94
C MET A 131 22.86 -16.27 14.99
N GLY A 132 21.98 -17.19 14.59
CA GLY A 132 21.23 -18.06 15.50
C GLY A 132 20.19 -17.33 16.38
N ILE A 133 19.75 -16.14 15.97
CA ILE A 133 18.75 -15.35 16.69
C ILE A 133 17.36 -15.91 16.36
N GLN A 134 16.67 -16.46 17.37
CA GLN A 134 15.28 -16.93 17.24
C GLN A 134 14.30 -15.77 17.47
N ASP A 135 13.13 -15.81 16.80
CA ASP A 135 12.07 -14.81 16.94
C ASP A 135 11.60 -14.68 18.40
N GLY A 136 11.74 -13.47 18.98
CA GLY A 136 11.07 -13.11 20.24
C GLY A 136 11.92 -12.47 21.33
N ASP A 137 13.23 -12.28 21.17
CA ASP A 137 14.05 -11.60 22.18
C ASP A 137 14.46 -10.18 21.73
N GLU A 138 13.57 -9.21 21.99
CA GLU A 138 13.76 -7.78 21.70
C GLU A 138 15.04 -7.22 22.38
N THR A 139 15.44 -7.81 23.51
CA THR A 139 16.65 -7.43 24.25
C THR A 139 17.91 -7.89 23.52
N THR A 140 17.92 -9.12 23.02
CA THR A 140 19.03 -9.68 22.23
C THR A 140 19.17 -8.97 20.88
N ALA A 141 18.07 -8.65 20.19
CA ALA A 141 18.11 -7.90 18.93
C ALA A 141 18.65 -6.47 19.10
N THR A 142 18.36 -5.84 20.24
CA THR A 142 18.88 -4.50 20.60
C THR A 142 20.38 -4.52 20.85
N LEU A 143 20.84 -5.50 21.63
CA LEU A 143 22.25 -5.70 21.97
C LEU A 143 23.08 -6.08 20.73
N MET A 144 22.47 -6.81 19.79
CA MET A 144 23.13 -7.30 18.58
C MET A 144 22.92 -6.44 17.34
N ARG A 145 22.26 -5.28 17.42
CA ARG A 145 21.89 -4.51 16.22
C ARG A 145 23.07 -4.05 15.38
N ALA A 146 24.19 -3.64 15.99
CA ALA A 146 25.41 -3.29 15.25
C ALA A 146 26.03 -4.51 14.54
N LYS A 147 26.00 -5.68 15.19
CA LYS A 147 26.43 -6.95 14.59
C LYS A 147 25.51 -7.38 13.46
N LEU A 148 24.20 -7.18 13.62
CA LEU A 148 23.20 -7.44 12.60
C LEU A 148 23.41 -6.54 11.38
N GLU A 149 23.65 -5.24 11.54
CA GLU A 149 23.95 -4.32 10.43
C GLU A 149 25.24 -4.70 9.69
N SER A 150 26.28 -5.12 10.43
CA SER A 150 27.51 -5.65 9.81
C SER A 150 27.21 -6.91 9.00
N ALA A 151 26.48 -7.86 9.58
CA ALA A 151 26.08 -9.12 8.94
C ALA A 151 25.19 -8.90 7.70
N ILE A 152 24.27 -7.92 7.74
CA ILE A 152 23.45 -7.50 6.58
C ILE A 152 24.35 -7.11 5.42
N GLY A 153 25.36 -6.25 5.64
CA GLY A 153 26.30 -5.86 4.60
C GLY A 153 27.14 -7.04 4.08
N SER A 154 27.46 -8.00 4.94
CA SER A 154 28.16 -9.25 4.59
C SER A 154 27.29 -10.22 3.76
N VAL A 155 25.96 -10.07 3.78
CA VAL A 155 25.07 -10.79 2.86
C VAL A 155 24.89 -9.99 1.56
N LEU A 156 24.67 -8.68 1.66
CA LEU A 156 24.33 -7.81 0.53
C LEU A 156 25.40 -7.76 -0.55
N HIS A 157 26.69 -7.73 -0.18
CA HIS A 157 27.77 -7.58 -1.17
C HIS A 157 27.79 -8.73 -2.18
N LYS A 158 27.36 -9.93 -1.78
CA LYS A 158 27.35 -11.12 -2.65
C LYS A 158 26.39 -10.98 -3.83
N ASN A 159 25.38 -10.12 -3.70
CA ASN A 159 24.38 -9.84 -4.73
C ASN A 159 24.72 -8.59 -5.55
N GLN A 160 25.88 -7.97 -5.34
CA GLN A 160 26.27 -6.75 -6.04
C GLN A 160 26.97 -7.04 -7.35
N ILE A 161 26.66 -6.25 -8.38
CA ILE A 161 27.23 -6.41 -9.72
C ILE A 161 28.75 -6.20 -9.77
N TRP A 162 29.32 -5.47 -8.81
CA TRP A 162 30.76 -5.28 -8.66
C TRP A 162 31.44 -6.45 -7.92
N PHE A 163 30.71 -7.37 -7.31
CA PHE A 163 31.27 -8.51 -6.60
C PHE A 163 31.29 -9.76 -7.49
N HIS A 164 32.48 -10.31 -7.70
CA HIS A 164 32.70 -11.38 -8.69
C HIS A 164 33.00 -12.75 -8.06
N GLY A 165 32.93 -12.85 -6.72
CA GLY A 165 33.24 -14.06 -5.99
C GLY A 165 34.68 -14.53 -6.20
N VAL A 166 34.88 -15.84 -6.24
CA VAL A 166 36.20 -16.47 -6.36
C VAL A 166 36.64 -16.50 -7.82
N ILE A 167 37.38 -15.46 -8.24
CA ILE A 167 38.04 -15.39 -9.56
C ILE A 167 39.54 -15.13 -9.41
N SER A 168 40.33 -15.58 -10.40
CA SER A 168 41.77 -15.35 -10.41
C SER A 168 42.12 -13.88 -10.66
N ARG A 169 43.37 -13.51 -10.37
CA ARG A 169 43.87 -12.16 -10.67
C ARG A 169 43.80 -11.88 -12.17
N GLU A 170 44.20 -12.86 -12.97
CA GLU A 170 44.24 -12.78 -14.43
C GLU A 170 42.83 -12.66 -15.00
N GLU A 171 41.85 -13.38 -14.45
CA GLU A 171 40.46 -13.28 -14.86
C GLU A 171 39.86 -11.90 -14.52
N ALA A 172 40.18 -11.35 -13.35
CA ALA A 172 39.77 -9.99 -12.98
C ALA A 172 40.36 -8.94 -13.92
N GLU A 173 41.66 -9.04 -14.22
CA GLU A 173 42.35 -8.15 -15.16
C GLU A 173 41.74 -8.27 -16.56
N ARG A 174 41.45 -9.49 -17.02
CA ARG A 174 40.81 -9.76 -18.31
C ARG A 174 39.43 -9.11 -18.42
N ARG A 175 38.57 -9.24 -17.39
CA ARG A 175 37.23 -8.63 -17.37
C ARG A 175 37.29 -7.10 -17.48
N LEU A 176 38.13 -6.46 -16.65
CA LEU A 176 38.30 -5.02 -16.65
C LEU A 176 38.92 -4.50 -17.97
N ALA A 177 39.93 -5.20 -18.49
CA ALA A 177 40.54 -4.87 -19.77
C ALA A 177 39.55 -4.99 -20.94
N THR A 178 38.67 -5.99 -20.95
CA THR A 178 37.65 -6.20 -22.00
C THR A 178 36.70 -5.00 -22.10
N LEU A 179 36.41 -4.33 -20.97
CA LEU A 179 35.54 -3.15 -20.92
C LEU A 179 36.30 -1.83 -21.18
N GLY A 180 37.60 -1.91 -21.46
CA GLY A 180 38.46 -0.77 -21.80
C GLY A 180 39.11 -0.07 -20.61
N CYS A 181 39.05 -0.67 -19.42
CA CYS A 181 39.74 -0.25 -18.19
C CYS A 181 39.80 1.27 -17.95
N GLN A 182 38.62 1.90 -17.93
CA GLN A 182 38.50 3.33 -17.66
C GLN A 182 38.82 3.68 -16.21
N ASN A 183 39.36 4.87 -15.97
CA ASN A 183 39.68 5.33 -14.61
C ASN A 183 38.48 5.20 -13.66
N GLY A 184 38.71 4.53 -12.54
CA GLY A 184 37.70 4.28 -11.51
C GLY A 184 36.84 3.04 -11.75
N MET A 185 36.93 2.40 -12.92
CA MET A 185 36.22 1.14 -13.17
C MET A 185 36.75 0.05 -12.25
N PHE A 186 35.87 -0.72 -11.62
CA PHE A 186 36.30 -1.63 -10.56
C PHE A 186 35.50 -2.92 -10.46
N LEU A 187 36.11 -3.91 -9.80
CA LEU A 187 35.43 -5.09 -9.27
C LEU A 187 36.10 -5.54 -7.98
N ILE A 188 35.38 -6.32 -7.18
CA ILE A 188 35.89 -6.94 -5.97
C ILE A 188 35.78 -8.46 -6.12
N ARG A 189 36.88 -9.15 -5.82
CA ARG A 189 36.98 -10.62 -5.83
C ARG A 189 37.36 -11.14 -4.46
N GLU A 190 36.91 -12.36 -4.18
CA GLU A 190 37.23 -13.09 -2.97
C GLU A 190 38.62 -13.73 -3.09
N ARG A 191 39.37 -13.73 -1.98
CA ARG A 191 40.66 -14.38 -1.80
C ARG A 191 40.61 -15.11 -0.47
N ASP A 192 41.20 -16.29 -0.34
CA ASP A 192 41.30 -16.93 0.97
C ASP A 192 42.60 -16.51 1.69
N PRO A 193 42.55 -15.79 2.84
CA PRO A 193 41.40 -15.08 3.40
C PRO A 193 41.27 -13.63 2.86
N GLY A 194 40.05 -13.09 2.82
CA GLY A 194 39.74 -11.70 2.50
C GLY A 194 39.31 -11.38 1.06
N TYR A 195 39.58 -10.13 0.66
CA TYR A 195 39.07 -9.58 -0.60
C TYR A 195 40.14 -8.75 -1.31
N VAL A 196 40.03 -8.67 -2.63
CA VAL A 196 40.88 -7.82 -3.46
C VAL A 196 40.01 -6.93 -4.33
N LEU A 197 40.25 -5.62 -4.27
CA LEU A 197 39.70 -4.62 -5.18
C LEU A 197 40.61 -4.51 -6.40
N GLY A 198 40.11 -4.86 -7.58
CA GLY A 198 40.72 -4.52 -8.85
C GLY A 198 40.17 -3.17 -9.33
N LEU A 199 41.05 -2.17 -9.47
CA LEU A 199 40.72 -0.80 -9.84
C LEU A 199 41.48 -0.39 -11.10
N CYS A 200 40.77 0.10 -12.11
CA CYS A 200 41.37 0.66 -13.30
C CYS A 200 41.88 2.08 -13.06
N TYR A 201 43.15 2.30 -13.41
CA TYR A 201 43.81 3.60 -13.35
C TYR A 201 44.85 3.70 -14.47
N GLU A 202 44.75 4.75 -15.27
CA GLU A 202 45.63 5.03 -16.42
C GLU A 202 45.78 3.83 -17.38
N GLY A 203 44.66 3.15 -17.65
CA GLY A 203 44.61 2.01 -18.57
C GLY A 203 45.18 0.70 -18.02
N SER A 204 45.59 0.66 -16.74
CA SER A 204 46.09 -0.53 -16.05
C SER A 204 45.19 -0.90 -14.87
N VAL A 205 45.18 -2.18 -14.49
CA VAL A 205 44.45 -2.67 -13.31
C VAL A 205 45.39 -2.70 -12.10
N VAL A 206 45.05 -1.95 -11.06
CA VAL A 206 45.73 -1.91 -9.77
C VAL A 206 44.94 -2.73 -8.76
N HIS A 207 45.63 -3.56 -7.98
CA HIS A 207 45.01 -4.47 -7.01
C HIS A 207 45.26 -4.00 -5.60
N TYR A 208 44.20 -3.70 -4.86
CA TYR A 208 44.24 -3.34 -3.45
C TYR A 208 43.75 -4.52 -2.61
N LEU A 209 44.59 -4.97 -1.69
CA LEU A 209 44.23 -6.02 -0.73
C LEU A 209 43.45 -5.40 0.43
N PHE A 210 42.29 -5.98 0.75
CA PHE A 210 41.61 -5.72 2.01
C PHE A 210 42.19 -6.63 3.09
N ASP A 211 42.93 -6.04 4.03
CA ASP A 211 43.33 -6.69 5.26
C ASP A 211 42.13 -6.75 6.21
N ILE A 212 41.99 -7.88 6.91
CA ILE A 212 40.96 -8.09 7.94
C ILE A 212 41.63 -8.03 9.31
N ASP A 213 41.18 -7.10 10.16
CA ASP A 213 41.72 -6.96 11.52
C ASP A 213 41.08 -7.96 12.52
N GLN A 214 41.55 -7.94 13.77
CA GLN A 214 41.02 -8.82 14.83
C GLN A 214 39.54 -8.59 15.16
N GLN A 215 38.95 -7.47 14.71
CA GLN A 215 37.52 -7.17 14.85
C GLN A 215 36.75 -7.43 13.56
N GLU A 216 37.32 -8.20 12.63
CA GLU A 216 36.74 -8.53 11.32
C GLU A 216 36.50 -7.31 10.40
N ARG A 217 37.18 -6.17 10.67
CA ARG A 217 37.04 -4.98 9.83
C ARG A 217 38.00 -4.99 8.66
N LEU A 218 37.51 -4.51 7.53
CA LEU A 218 38.20 -4.45 6.24
C LEU A 218 38.92 -3.11 6.09
N SER A 219 40.19 -3.12 5.67
CA SER A 219 40.91 -1.91 5.25
C SER A 219 41.94 -2.22 4.19
N ILE A 220 42.13 -1.30 3.24
CA ILE A 220 43.34 -1.31 2.41
C ILE A 220 44.52 -0.78 3.22
N LYS A 221 45.74 -1.03 2.77
CA LYS A 221 46.96 -0.53 3.42
C LYS A 221 46.88 0.99 3.63
N SER A 222 46.99 1.43 4.89
CA SER A 222 46.92 2.84 5.31
C SER A 222 45.58 3.54 5.03
N GLY A 223 44.52 2.80 4.68
CA GLY A 223 43.18 3.32 4.47
C GLY A 223 42.28 3.22 5.72
N PRO A 224 41.07 3.82 5.65
CA PRO A 224 40.04 3.66 6.67
C PRO A 224 39.57 2.22 6.84
N LYS A 225 39.01 1.92 8.03
CA LYS A 225 38.47 0.60 8.40
C LYS A 225 36.95 0.56 8.24
N PHE A 226 36.44 -0.54 7.71
CA PHE A 226 35.01 -0.73 7.42
C PHE A 226 34.49 -2.05 7.97
N ASP A 227 33.23 -2.07 8.41
CA ASP A 227 32.61 -3.29 8.94
C ASP A 227 32.26 -4.31 7.84
N ASN A 228 32.05 -3.84 6.60
CA ASN A 228 31.75 -4.70 5.44
C ASN A 228 32.09 -4.02 4.10
N LEU A 229 32.08 -4.80 3.01
CA LEU A 229 32.42 -4.32 1.67
C LEU A 229 31.45 -3.26 1.13
N MET A 230 30.18 -3.29 1.52
CA MET A 230 29.21 -2.27 1.08
C MET A 230 29.64 -0.89 1.56
N LEU A 231 30.09 -0.78 2.82
CA LEU A 231 30.62 0.47 3.39
C LEU A 231 31.91 0.91 2.70
N ALA A 232 32.81 -0.02 2.40
CA ALA A 232 34.06 0.29 1.71
C ALA A 232 33.79 0.85 0.30
N VAL A 233 32.88 0.23 -0.47
CA VAL A 233 32.52 0.68 -1.82
C VAL A 233 31.82 2.04 -1.79
N ASP A 234 30.85 2.24 -0.90
CA ASP A 234 30.17 3.53 -0.74
C ASP A 234 31.17 4.65 -0.41
N HIS A 235 32.15 4.37 0.45
CA HIS A 235 33.21 5.33 0.82
C HIS A 235 34.14 5.63 -0.36
N TYR A 236 34.72 4.61 -0.98
CA TYR A 236 35.71 4.78 -2.04
C TYR A 236 35.14 5.31 -3.36
N SER A 237 33.81 5.25 -3.53
CA SER A 237 33.11 5.94 -4.62
C SER A 237 33.10 7.47 -4.42
N GLN A 238 33.30 7.95 -3.20
CA GLN A 238 33.25 9.37 -2.84
C GLN A 238 34.64 9.96 -2.56
N ARG A 239 35.54 9.13 -2.01
CA ARG A 239 36.88 9.52 -1.56
C ARG A 239 37.92 8.53 -2.05
N GLU A 240 39.13 9.02 -2.22
CA GLU A 240 40.25 8.17 -2.63
C GLU A 240 40.86 7.49 -1.40
N ASP A 241 41.15 8.24 -0.32
CA ASP A 241 41.61 7.76 0.99
C ASP A 241 42.60 6.56 0.91
N GLY A 242 43.57 6.63 -0.02
CA GLY A 242 44.58 5.61 -0.29
C GLY A 242 44.48 4.91 -1.65
N LEU A 243 43.37 5.09 -2.38
CA LEU A 243 43.24 4.69 -3.78
C LEU A 243 43.85 5.73 -4.73
N LEU A 244 44.24 5.28 -5.94
CA LEU A 244 44.76 6.16 -6.99
C LEU A 244 43.67 7.02 -7.65
N CYS A 245 42.43 6.56 -7.61
CA CYS A 245 41.25 7.31 -8.04
C CYS A 245 40.00 6.76 -7.34
N LYS A 246 38.91 7.55 -7.35
CA LYS A 246 37.62 7.12 -6.82
C LYS A 246 37.03 5.97 -7.64
N LEU A 247 36.27 5.12 -6.98
CA LEU A 247 35.44 4.14 -7.68
C LEU A 247 34.37 4.88 -8.50
N SER A 248 34.19 4.45 -9.74
CA SER A 248 33.17 4.97 -10.65
C SER A 248 32.23 3.85 -11.07
N GLU A 249 32.38 3.34 -12.29
CA GLU A 249 31.49 2.33 -12.86
C GLU A 249 31.90 0.90 -12.45
N PRO A 250 30.98 0.07 -11.96
CA PRO A 250 31.27 -1.31 -11.64
C PRO A 250 31.43 -2.16 -12.92
N CYS A 251 32.37 -3.11 -12.90
CA CYS A 251 32.49 -4.11 -13.96
C CYS A 251 31.34 -5.12 -13.86
N SER A 252 30.27 -4.94 -14.64
CA SER A 252 29.15 -5.89 -14.68
C SER A 252 29.48 -7.13 -15.52
N MET A 253 29.08 -8.32 -15.04
CA MET A 253 29.17 -9.58 -15.79
C MET A 253 28.37 -9.55 -17.09
N GLU A 254 27.20 -8.92 -17.07
CA GLU A 254 26.34 -8.79 -18.25
C GLU A 254 27.01 -7.94 -19.35
N LEU A 255 27.75 -6.88 -18.96
CA LEU A 255 28.53 -6.07 -19.89
C LEU A 255 29.72 -6.84 -20.45
N PHE A 256 30.36 -7.66 -19.63
CA PHE A 256 31.46 -8.52 -20.04
C PHE A 256 31.00 -9.60 -21.05
N GLU A 257 29.86 -10.24 -20.84
CA GLU A 257 29.31 -11.29 -21.73
C GLU A 257 28.77 -10.74 -23.05
N THR A 258 28.20 -9.53 -23.05
CA THR A 258 27.58 -8.94 -24.25
C THR A 258 28.53 -8.09 -25.09
N GLY A 259 29.71 -7.71 -24.57
CA GLY A 259 30.71 -6.91 -25.27
C GLY A 259 30.23 -5.51 -25.68
N ARG A 260 29.11 -5.02 -25.13
CA ARG A 260 28.50 -3.73 -25.50
C ARG A 260 28.54 -2.74 -24.33
N ARG A 261 28.88 -1.47 -24.64
CA ARG A 261 28.78 -0.32 -23.73
C ARG A 261 27.33 0.18 -23.66
N ILE A 262 26.86 0.52 -22.47
CA ILE A 262 25.75 1.46 -22.29
C ILE A 262 26.32 2.70 -21.59
N SER A 263 26.22 3.84 -22.26
CA SER A 263 26.56 5.15 -21.69
C SER A 263 25.46 5.57 -20.71
N MET A 264 25.75 5.61 -19.41
CA MET A 264 24.92 6.33 -18.45
C MET A 264 25.29 7.81 -18.49
N GLY A 265 24.58 8.58 -19.31
CA GLY A 265 24.75 10.03 -19.37
C GLY A 265 24.12 10.69 -20.59
N ALA A 266 22.78 10.78 -20.63
CA ALA A 266 22.12 11.75 -21.49
C ALA A 266 20.93 12.39 -20.75
N ARG A 267 21.05 13.70 -20.55
CA ARG A 267 20.04 14.63 -20.01
C ARG A 267 18.78 14.59 -20.89
N PRO A 268 17.56 14.72 -20.34
CA PRO A 268 16.36 14.79 -21.18
C PRO A 268 16.42 16.02 -22.10
N PRO A 269 15.97 15.93 -23.38
CA PRO A 269 16.06 17.04 -24.30
C PRO A 269 15.11 18.17 -23.87
N SER A 270 15.65 19.38 -23.87
CA SER A 270 14.92 20.63 -23.68
C SER A 270 13.99 20.91 -24.84
N VAL A 271 12.77 21.37 -24.54
CA VAL A 271 11.78 21.88 -25.49
C VAL A 271 12.28 23.22 -26.05
N SER A 272 12.79 23.23 -27.27
CA SER A 272 12.74 24.37 -28.20
C SER A 272 13.21 23.92 -29.58
N ASP A 273 12.57 24.47 -30.61
CA ASP A 273 12.97 24.49 -32.02
C ASP A 273 12.65 23.25 -32.86
N GLN A 274 11.42 23.21 -33.37
CA GLN A 274 11.16 22.70 -34.72
C GLN A 274 10.20 23.61 -35.48
N GLU A 275 10.76 24.44 -36.37
CA GLU A 275 10.08 24.82 -37.60
C GLU A 275 9.95 23.59 -38.53
N PRO A 276 8.83 23.44 -39.28
CA PRO A 276 8.58 22.25 -40.09
C PRO A 276 9.14 22.38 -41.52
N ARG A 277 9.84 21.34 -42.01
CA ARG A 277 10.21 21.18 -43.44
C ARG A 277 9.24 20.25 -44.18
N ILE A 278 8.41 20.90 -45.00
CA ILE A 278 7.92 20.60 -46.36
C ILE A 278 8.18 19.18 -46.91
N VAL A 279 7.09 18.48 -47.27
CA VAL A 279 7.04 17.36 -48.23
C VAL A 279 6.54 17.89 -49.58
N THR A 280 7.25 17.54 -50.65
CA THR A 280 6.96 17.85 -52.05
C THR A 280 5.86 16.98 -52.65
N GLY A 281 4.98 17.54 -53.47
CA GLY A 281 4.20 16.77 -54.44
C GLY A 281 2.93 17.43 -55.02
N ASN A 282 3.08 18.03 -56.20
CA ASN A 282 2.09 18.27 -57.28
C ASN A 282 1.04 19.42 -57.21
N ARG A 283 1.13 20.26 -58.26
CA ARG A 283 0.32 21.40 -58.75
C ARG A 283 -0.86 20.90 -59.66
N PRO A 284 -1.76 21.73 -60.28
CA PRO A 284 -1.91 23.22 -60.38
C PRO A 284 -3.40 23.71 -60.28
N PRO A 285 -3.84 24.89 -60.84
CA PRO A 285 -3.55 26.28 -60.45
C PRO A 285 -4.82 27.16 -60.24
N SER A 286 -4.70 28.33 -59.59
CA SER A 286 -5.25 29.62 -60.08
C SER A 286 -5.05 30.81 -59.10
N ARG A 287 -4.56 31.95 -59.66
CA ARG A 287 -4.89 33.39 -59.44
C ARG A 287 -4.98 33.93 -57.98
N SER A 288 -4.52 35.12 -57.56
CA SER A 288 -3.82 36.31 -58.10
C SER A 288 -3.86 37.41 -57.00
N PHE A 289 -2.89 38.34 -57.00
CA PHE A 289 -2.87 39.73 -56.44
C PHE A 289 -2.29 40.02 -55.03
N ASN A 290 -1.14 40.75 -55.03
CA ASN A 290 -0.83 42.11 -54.50
C ASN A 290 -1.46 42.57 -53.15
N ASP A 291 -0.84 43.39 -52.28
CA ASP A 291 0.27 44.34 -52.43
C ASP A 291 0.76 44.86 -51.05
N SER A 292 2.00 45.37 -51.04
CA SER A 292 2.55 46.52 -50.29
C SER A 292 2.61 46.62 -48.73
N SER A 293 3.86 46.75 -48.30
CA SER A 293 4.50 47.33 -47.09
C SER A 293 4.46 48.89 -47.02
N PRO A 294 5.32 49.65 -46.28
CA PRO A 294 6.08 49.50 -45.00
C PRO A 294 6.10 50.78 -44.08
N PHE A 295 7.00 50.75 -43.07
CA PHE A 295 7.72 51.85 -42.34
C PHE A 295 7.13 52.30 -40.99
N ALA A 296 7.88 52.71 -39.95
CA ALA A 296 9.24 52.51 -39.42
C ALA A 296 9.42 53.49 -38.23
N GLY A 297 10.32 53.19 -37.27
CA GLY A 297 11.13 54.23 -36.62
C GLY A 297 10.88 54.59 -35.14
N ASN A 298 11.41 53.78 -34.21
CA ASN A 298 12.50 54.07 -33.23
C ASN A 298 12.51 55.35 -32.32
N PRO A 299 13.36 55.41 -31.26
CA PRO A 299 12.94 55.61 -29.86
C PRO A 299 13.78 56.71 -29.11
N PHE A 300 13.95 56.59 -27.78
CA PHE A 300 14.75 57.38 -26.79
C PHE A 300 13.94 58.41 -25.96
N LEU A 301 14.18 58.71 -24.66
CA LEU A 301 15.28 58.51 -23.70
C LEU A 301 14.76 58.66 -22.23
N GLN A 302 15.61 58.23 -21.30
CA GLN A 302 15.70 58.42 -19.82
C GLN A 302 15.18 59.75 -19.23
N GLY A 303 14.89 59.95 -17.93
CA GLY A 303 15.06 59.18 -16.69
C GLY A 303 15.01 60.14 -15.47
N ARG A 304 14.98 59.57 -14.24
CA ARG A 304 15.30 60.19 -12.91
C ARG A 304 14.34 61.31 -12.40
N THR A 305 14.07 61.56 -11.12
CA THR A 305 14.46 61.06 -9.78
C THR A 305 13.59 61.75 -8.71
N THR A 306 13.31 61.04 -7.60
CA THR A 306 13.31 61.48 -6.18
C THR A 306 12.41 62.64 -5.69
N ASN A 307 11.51 62.36 -4.73
CA ASN A 307 11.63 62.76 -3.30
C ASN A 307 10.26 62.76 -2.58
N VAL A 308 10.25 62.22 -1.36
CA VAL A 308 9.26 62.42 -0.27
C VAL A 308 9.94 63.38 0.74
N PRO A 309 9.24 64.19 1.57
CA PRO A 309 8.74 63.68 2.86
C PRO A 309 7.48 64.38 3.47
N ASP A 310 6.84 63.63 4.39
CA ASP A 310 6.14 63.98 5.65
C ASP A 310 5.34 65.28 5.85
N LEU A 311 4.08 65.15 6.35
CA LEU A 311 3.73 65.42 7.77
C LEU A 311 2.23 65.23 8.12
N LEU A 312 2.04 64.93 9.40
CA LEU A 312 0.85 64.53 10.18
C LEU A 312 -0.30 65.55 10.28
N HIS A 313 -1.56 65.07 10.38
CA HIS A 313 -2.47 65.17 11.56
C HIS A 313 -3.97 65.05 11.18
N GLY A 314 -4.75 64.30 11.98
CA GLY A 314 -6.20 64.56 12.15
C GLY A 314 -7.11 63.32 12.25
N VAL A 315 -7.40 62.89 13.48
CA VAL A 315 -8.54 62.03 13.87
C VAL A 315 -9.67 62.96 14.37
N PRO A 316 -10.97 62.74 14.07
CA PRO A 316 -11.85 62.17 15.12
C PRO A 316 -13.04 61.29 14.66
N ARG A 317 -13.26 60.21 15.43
CA ARG A 317 -14.51 59.68 16.04
C ARG A 317 -15.71 59.22 15.18
N SER A 318 -16.05 57.94 15.39
CA SER A 318 -17.35 57.26 15.18
C SER A 318 -18.47 57.80 16.11
N PRO A 319 -19.79 57.64 15.78
CA PRO A 319 -20.60 56.45 16.19
C PRO A 319 -21.84 56.19 15.26
N PRO A 320 -22.86 55.36 15.62
CA PRO A 320 -22.90 54.02 16.24
C PRO A 320 -23.60 52.95 15.36
N ARG A 321 -23.56 51.70 15.84
CA ARG A 321 -24.21 50.48 15.31
C ARG A 321 -25.73 50.50 15.50
N ASN A 322 -26.47 49.85 14.59
CA ASN A 322 -27.78 49.25 14.85
C ASN A 322 -27.94 47.88 14.13
N PRO A 323 -28.72 46.94 14.70
CA PRO A 323 -28.67 45.50 14.42
C PRO A 323 -29.60 45.03 13.27
N PRO A 324 -29.45 43.78 12.76
CA PRO A 324 -30.32 43.21 11.74
C PRO A 324 -31.68 42.72 12.30
N PRO A 325 -32.72 42.62 11.46
CA PRO A 325 -34.09 42.29 11.89
C PRO A 325 -34.30 40.80 12.26
N PRO A 326 -35.32 40.47 13.07
CA PRO A 326 -35.49 39.14 13.66
C PRO A 326 -36.20 38.13 12.74
N LEU A 327 -35.88 36.85 12.96
CA LEU A 327 -36.55 35.67 12.41
C LEU A 327 -37.94 35.45 13.06
N PRO A 328 -38.95 34.97 12.31
CA PRO A 328 -40.25 34.65 12.89
C PRO A 328 -40.22 33.32 13.67
N SER A 329 -40.86 33.37 14.84
CA SER A 329 -41.04 32.33 15.84
C SER A 329 -42.04 31.23 15.42
N VAL A 330 -41.68 29.97 15.70
CA VAL A 330 -42.52 28.78 15.55
C VAL A 330 -43.33 28.52 16.84
N PRO A 331 -44.65 28.30 16.78
CA PRO A 331 -45.44 27.79 17.92
C PRO A 331 -45.52 26.24 17.95
N PRO A 332 -45.86 25.62 19.11
CA PRO A 332 -45.86 24.16 19.33
C PRO A 332 -47.16 23.46 18.83
N PRO A 333 -47.24 22.11 18.88
CA PRO A 333 -48.10 21.33 17.98
C PRO A 333 -49.45 20.92 18.60
N GLU A 334 -50.51 20.88 17.78
CA GLU A 334 -51.73 20.11 18.08
C GLU A 334 -52.32 19.36 16.86
N SER A 335 -52.52 18.07 17.12
CA SER A 335 -53.44 17.04 16.59
C SER A 335 -54.23 17.16 15.25
N ASN A 336 -54.10 16.06 14.50
CA ASN A 336 -55.15 15.24 13.86
C ASN A 336 -55.76 15.55 12.47
N ARG A 337 -55.59 14.52 11.61
CA ARG A 337 -56.55 13.85 10.69
C ARG A 337 -56.72 14.34 9.23
N ASN A 338 -56.51 13.35 8.35
CA ASN A 338 -57.11 13.08 7.04
C ASN A 338 -57.03 14.14 5.92
N SER A 339 -56.18 13.87 4.93
CA SER A 339 -56.54 14.02 3.49
C SER A 339 -55.47 13.35 2.62
N GLY A 340 -55.91 12.63 1.58
CA GLY A 340 -55.06 11.82 0.69
C GLY A 340 -54.11 12.64 -0.20
N PRO A 341 -53.15 11.99 -0.89
CA PRO A 341 -52.11 12.71 -1.62
C PRO A 341 -52.63 13.27 -2.97
N PRO A 342 -52.18 14.47 -3.37
CA PRO A 342 -52.49 15.06 -4.67
C PRO A 342 -51.61 14.48 -5.80
N ARG A 343 -52.18 14.44 -7.02
CA ARG A 343 -51.55 13.98 -8.28
C ARG A 343 -50.35 14.85 -8.69
N LEU A 344 -49.29 14.19 -9.19
CA LEU A 344 -48.11 14.81 -9.81
C LEU A 344 -48.30 15.06 -11.32
N PRO A 345 -47.60 16.05 -11.92
CA PRO A 345 -47.66 16.38 -13.35
C PRO A 345 -46.84 15.39 -14.23
N PRO A 346 -47.10 15.31 -15.56
CA PRO A 346 -46.49 14.31 -16.42
C PRO A 346 -45.04 14.63 -16.80
N ARG A 347 -44.25 13.55 -16.96
CA ARG A 347 -42.81 13.51 -17.25
C ARG A 347 -42.55 13.66 -18.77
N PRO A 348 -41.48 14.34 -19.22
CA PRO A 348 -41.14 14.40 -20.65
C PRO A 348 -40.51 13.09 -21.14
N SER A 349 -40.91 12.66 -22.34
CA SER A 349 -40.47 11.44 -23.02
C SER A 349 -39.11 11.62 -23.73
N PRO A 350 -38.21 10.62 -23.73
CA PRO A 350 -37.05 10.63 -24.61
C PRO A 350 -37.39 10.04 -26.00
N ALA A 351 -36.85 10.70 -27.03
CA ALA A 351 -37.02 10.36 -28.43
C ALA A 351 -36.45 8.97 -28.80
N LEU A 352 -37.18 8.26 -29.66
CA LEU A 352 -36.80 6.99 -30.28
C LEU A 352 -35.84 7.22 -31.46
N PRO A 353 -34.87 6.33 -31.73
CA PRO A 353 -34.29 6.21 -33.06
C PRO A 353 -35.12 5.25 -33.94
N VAL A 354 -35.20 5.63 -35.21
CA VAL A 354 -35.97 5.06 -36.31
C VAL A 354 -35.39 3.71 -36.76
N SER A 355 -36.24 2.69 -36.92
CA SER A 355 -35.91 1.42 -37.59
C SER A 355 -36.05 1.53 -39.12
N PRO A 356 -35.21 0.85 -39.91
CA PRO A 356 -35.61 0.34 -41.22
C PRO A 356 -36.01 -1.15 -41.12
N ARG A 357 -37.13 -1.47 -41.77
CA ARG A 357 -37.67 -2.84 -41.93
C ARG A 357 -36.81 -3.66 -42.89
N GLY A 358 -36.59 -4.94 -42.59
CA GLY A 358 -36.05 -5.90 -43.57
C GLY A 358 -35.81 -7.32 -43.04
N ARG A 359 -36.79 -8.21 -43.29
CA ARG A 359 -36.80 -9.69 -43.42
C ARG A 359 -36.04 -10.58 -42.43
N GLY A 360 -36.71 -11.69 -42.08
CA GLY A 360 -36.32 -12.65 -41.06
C GLY A 360 -34.92 -13.27 -41.23
N ALA A 361 -34.23 -13.36 -40.09
CA ALA A 361 -33.25 -14.38 -39.79
C ALA A 361 -33.36 -14.64 -38.28
N GLN A 362 -33.42 -15.92 -37.88
CA GLN A 362 -33.34 -16.33 -36.47
C GLN A 362 -32.07 -15.74 -35.83
N PRO A 363 -32.08 -15.38 -34.53
CA PRO A 363 -30.84 -15.10 -33.84
C PRO A 363 -29.96 -16.36 -33.86
N PRO A 364 -28.65 -16.26 -34.14
CA PRO A 364 -27.78 -17.42 -34.12
C PRO A 364 -27.77 -18.03 -32.71
N PRO A 365 -27.59 -19.36 -32.58
CA PRO A 365 -27.37 -19.97 -31.28
C PRO A 365 -26.17 -19.31 -30.61
N SER A 366 -26.32 -18.96 -29.32
CA SER A 366 -25.26 -18.43 -28.47
C SER A 366 -23.96 -19.20 -28.72
N PRO A 367 -22.82 -18.53 -29.01
CA PRO A 367 -21.59 -19.24 -29.24
C PRO A 367 -21.26 -20.04 -27.99
N PHE A 368 -21.13 -21.35 -28.19
CA PHE A 368 -20.62 -22.32 -27.25
C PHE A 368 -19.57 -21.68 -26.33
N PHE A 369 -19.81 -21.78 -25.02
CA PHE A 369 -18.81 -21.47 -23.99
C PHE A 369 -17.53 -22.24 -24.33
N LYS A 370 -16.53 -21.54 -24.87
CA LYS A 370 -15.16 -22.04 -24.81
C LYS A 370 -14.78 -22.04 -23.33
N GLU A 371 -14.47 -23.23 -22.81
CA GLU A 371 -13.90 -23.43 -21.48
C GLU A 371 -12.79 -22.39 -21.24
N ARG A 372 -12.98 -21.52 -20.24
CA ARG A 372 -11.92 -20.61 -19.81
C ARG A 372 -11.43 -21.07 -18.44
N LYS A 373 -10.14 -21.38 -18.36
CA LYS A 373 -9.40 -21.47 -17.10
C LYS A 373 -9.46 -20.09 -16.43
N LEU A 374 -9.82 -20.04 -15.15
CA LEU A 374 -9.37 -18.95 -14.26
C LEU A 374 -7.85 -18.78 -14.48
N PRO A 375 -7.28 -17.56 -14.40
CA PRO A 375 -5.84 -17.42 -14.35
C PRO A 375 -5.30 -18.41 -13.29
N ALA A 376 -4.27 -19.17 -13.66
CA ALA A 376 -3.69 -20.14 -12.73
C ALA A 376 -3.35 -19.39 -11.42
N SER A 377 -3.57 -20.03 -10.28
CA SER A 377 -2.95 -19.55 -9.05
C SER A 377 -1.47 -19.31 -9.35
N PRO A 378 -0.88 -18.16 -8.96
CA PRO A 378 0.54 -17.96 -9.14
C PRO A 378 1.24 -19.14 -8.44
N THR A 379 1.95 -19.94 -9.24
CA THR A 379 2.97 -20.82 -8.68
C THR A 379 4.01 -19.92 -7.99
N PRO A 380 4.74 -20.40 -6.96
CA PRO A 380 5.69 -19.59 -6.21
C PRO A 380 6.98 -19.33 -7.03
N SER A 381 6.82 -18.88 -8.27
CA SER A 381 7.88 -18.47 -9.19
C SER A 381 7.40 -17.23 -9.94
N ALA A 382 8.10 -16.13 -9.69
CA ALA A 382 8.03 -14.84 -10.41
C ALA A 382 6.65 -14.15 -10.47
N ALA A 383 6.21 -13.59 -9.34
CA ALA A 383 5.22 -12.51 -9.30
C ALA A 383 5.88 -11.14 -9.54
N ALA A 384 6.38 -10.90 -10.75
CA ALA A 384 6.77 -9.57 -11.21
C ALA A 384 5.55 -8.85 -11.83
N ALA A 385 4.55 -8.53 -11.00
CA ALA A 385 3.50 -7.53 -11.23
C ALA A 385 2.57 -7.49 -10.01
N GLY A 386 2.68 -6.45 -9.17
CA GLY A 386 1.70 -6.16 -8.11
C GLY A 386 2.15 -6.24 -6.64
N ALA A 387 3.45 -6.15 -6.34
CA ALA A 387 4.00 -6.33 -4.98
C ALA A 387 3.87 -5.12 -4.02
N SER A 388 3.08 -4.08 -4.32
CA SER A 388 3.01 -2.85 -3.49
C SER A 388 1.96 -2.87 -2.37
N GLY A 389 1.05 -3.85 -2.33
CA GLY A 389 -0.04 -3.88 -1.34
C GLY A 389 0.25 -4.69 -0.07
N GLY A 390 0.82 -5.90 -0.21
CA GLY A 390 0.93 -6.86 0.91
C GLY A 390 1.84 -6.41 2.05
N ALA A 391 2.98 -5.78 1.74
CA ALA A 391 3.96 -5.36 2.74
C ALA A 391 3.51 -4.16 3.59
N ALA A 392 2.57 -3.35 3.10
CA ALA A 392 2.03 -2.19 3.84
C ALA A 392 1.08 -2.63 4.97
N PHE A 393 0.32 -3.71 4.76
CA PHE A 393 -0.61 -4.22 5.75
C PHE A 393 0.08 -5.01 6.86
N GLU A 394 1.11 -5.81 6.55
CA GLU A 394 1.88 -6.54 7.58
C GLU A 394 2.51 -5.60 8.61
N ALA A 395 3.08 -4.47 8.15
CA ALA A 395 3.62 -3.45 9.04
C ALA A 395 2.59 -2.90 10.04
N ILE A 396 1.29 -2.91 9.69
CA ILE A 396 0.21 -2.39 10.54
C ILE A 396 -0.20 -3.45 11.57
N TYR A 397 -0.34 -4.71 11.16
CA TYR A 397 -0.56 -5.83 12.08
C TYR A 397 0.59 -5.97 13.09
N ASP A 398 1.83 -5.85 12.63
CA ASP A 398 3.03 -5.84 13.48
C ASP A 398 3.03 -4.63 14.42
N SER A 399 2.68 -3.44 13.91
CA SER A 399 2.67 -2.22 14.72
C SER A 399 1.65 -2.25 15.87
N ILE A 400 0.52 -2.94 15.73
CA ILE A 400 -0.52 -3.03 16.77
C ILE A 400 -0.36 -4.29 17.64
N LYS A 401 0.79 -4.97 17.58
CA LYS A 401 1.08 -6.24 18.27
C LYS A 401 0.03 -7.33 17.98
N MET A 402 -0.66 -7.25 16.85
CA MET A 402 -1.58 -8.30 16.42
C MET A 402 -0.82 -9.25 15.51
N LYS A 403 -0.60 -10.45 16.00
CA LYS A 403 -0.25 -11.56 15.11
C LYS A 403 -1.41 -11.70 14.13
N LYS A 404 -1.23 -11.37 12.83
CA LYS A 404 -1.96 -12.14 11.80
C LYS A 404 -1.73 -13.58 12.20
N SER A 405 -2.78 -14.34 12.48
CA SER A 405 -2.67 -15.72 12.95
C SER A 405 -1.59 -16.43 12.11
N SER A 406 -0.37 -16.52 12.66
CA SER A 406 0.83 -16.93 11.92
C SER A 406 0.86 -18.44 11.73
N PHE A 407 -0.32 -19.06 11.88
CA PHE A 407 -0.58 -20.48 11.83
C PHE A 407 -1.84 -20.82 11.03
N TYR A 408 -2.39 -19.91 10.20
CA TYR A 408 -3.46 -20.32 9.27
C TYR A 408 -2.89 -21.10 8.08
N PHE A 409 -2.42 -22.31 8.36
CA PHE A 409 -2.05 -23.30 7.37
C PHE A 409 -3.29 -23.72 6.59
N ASN A 410 -3.24 -23.64 5.26
CA ASN A 410 -4.25 -24.25 4.42
C ASN A 410 -4.11 -25.78 4.50
N GLN A 411 -4.69 -26.39 5.53
CA GLN A 411 -4.69 -27.84 5.76
C GLN A 411 -5.42 -28.65 4.67
N PHE A 412 -5.95 -27.96 3.66
CA PHE A 412 -6.68 -28.47 2.52
C PHE A 412 -5.97 -28.20 1.18
N LYS A 413 -4.74 -27.67 1.19
CA LYS A 413 -3.99 -27.33 -0.03
C LYS A 413 -3.85 -28.53 -0.97
N ASP A 414 -3.67 -29.73 -0.39
CA ASP A 414 -3.54 -31.00 -1.11
C ASP A 414 -4.89 -31.63 -1.50
N MET A 415 -6.02 -31.00 -1.14
CA MET A 415 -7.37 -31.49 -1.39
C MET A 415 -8.06 -30.81 -2.59
N GLN A 416 -7.35 -29.95 -3.33
CA GLN A 416 -7.95 -29.17 -4.43
C GLN A 416 -8.52 -30.08 -5.54
N ALA A 417 -9.81 -29.87 -5.84
CA ALA A 417 -10.64 -30.46 -6.91
C ALA A 417 -11.30 -31.84 -6.69
N LYS A 418 -11.54 -32.30 -5.45
CA LYS A 418 -12.31 -33.54 -5.21
C LYS A 418 -13.81 -33.29 -5.00
N LYS A 419 -14.65 -34.01 -5.75
CA LYS A 419 -16.01 -34.35 -5.31
C LYS A 419 -15.86 -35.13 -4.00
N LEU A 420 -16.43 -34.62 -2.92
CA LEU A 420 -16.38 -35.26 -1.61
C LEU A 420 -17.43 -36.37 -1.56
N LYS A 421 -17.07 -37.50 -0.96
CA LYS A 421 -18.01 -38.60 -0.72
C LYS A 421 -18.81 -38.32 0.55
N SER A 422 -20.11 -38.59 0.53
CA SER A 422 -20.99 -38.39 1.69
C SER A 422 -20.63 -39.29 2.87
N GLU A 423 -20.08 -40.48 2.61
CA GLU A 423 -19.59 -41.41 3.65
C GLU A 423 -18.53 -40.80 4.58
N ASN A 424 -17.75 -39.82 4.09
CA ASN A 424 -16.72 -39.14 4.86
C ASN A 424 -17.22 -37.88 5.58
N LEU A 425 -18.51 -37.54 5.43
CA LEU A 425 -19.10 -36.31 5.94
C LEU A 425 -20.20 -36.62 6.96
N ARG A 426 -19.93 -36.35 8.24
CA ARG A 426 -20.93 -36.44 9.30
C ARG A 426 -21.57 -35.08 9.53
N LEU A 427 -22.90 -35.01 9.39
CA LEU A 427 -23.67 -33.79 9.68
C LEU A 427 -24.08 -33.74 11.14
N GLU A 428 -24.02 -32.55 11.74
CA GLU A 428 -24.42 -32.28 13.12
C GLU A 428 -25.59 -31.28 13.15
N ARG A 429 -25.61 -30.39 14.17
CA ARG A 429 -26.63 -29.36 14.37
C ARG A 429 -26.61 -28.28 13.30
N GLU A 430 -27.76 -27.66 13.08
CA GLU A 430 -27.89 -26.48 12.25
C GLU A 430 -27.20 -25.25 12.89
N LEU A 431 -26.47 -24.49 12.08
CA LEU A 431 -25.82 -23.22 12.46
C LEU A 431 -26.67 -22.03 12.06
N GLY A 432 -27.43 -22.14 10.96
CA GLY A 432 -28.39 -21.14 10.54
C GLY A 432 -29.05 -21.48 9.21
N HIS A 433 -30.12 -20.75 8.89
CA HIS A 433 -30.82 -20.84 7.63
C HIS A 433 -30.86 -19.48 6.92
N GLY A 434 -30.84 -19.50 5.60
CA GLY A 434 -30.96 -18.31 4.76
C GLY A 434 -31.70 -18.58 3.46
N ASN A 435 -31.69 -17.59 2.56
CA ASN A 435 -32.34 -17.69 1.25
C ASN A 435 -31.73 -18.80 0.37
N PHE A 436 -30.47 -19.16 0.60
CA PHE A 436 -29.73 -20.15 -0.19
C PHE A 436 -29.74 -21.56 0.41
N GLY A 437 -30.45 -21.77 1.52
CA GLY A 437 -30.56 -23.06 2.21
C GLY A 437 -30.12 -23.03 3.67
N SER A 438 -29.90 -24.20 4.25
CA SER A 438 -29.45 -24.36 5.64
C SER A 438 -27.96 -24.66 5.70
N VAL A 439 -27.31 -24.09 6.71
CA VAL A 439 -25.90 -24.32 7.03
C VAL A 439 -25.85 -25.15 8.30
N LEU A 440 -25.20 -26.30 8.24
CA LEU A 440 -25.01 -27.22 9.36
C LEU A 440 -23.55 -27.25 9.77
N LYS A 441 -23.30 -27.53 11.05
CA LYS A 441 -21.97 -27.97 11.50
C LYS A 441 -21.78 -29.42 11.02
N GLY A 442 -20.56 -29.79 10.70
CA GLY A 442 -20.21 -31.16 10.37
C GLY A 442 -18.77 -31.50 10.73
N GLU A 443 -18.43 -32.76 10.53
CA GLU A 443 -17.08 -33.32 10.65
C GLU A 443 -16.76 -34.04 9.34
N TYR A 444 -15.64 -33.68 8.72
CA TYR A 444 -15.13 -34.35 7.53
C TYR A 444 -13.93 -35.24 7.91
N THR A 445 -13.93 -36.49 7.43
CA THR A 445 -12.83 -37.43 7.63
C THR A 445 -11.93 -37.45 6.39
N LYS A 446 -10.67 -37.02 6.54
CA LYS A 446 -9.65 -37.04 5.49
C LYS A 446 -9.18 -38.46 5.18
N ALA A 447 -8.46 -38.63 4.06
CA ALA A 447 -7.95 -39.93 3.63
C ALA A 447 -6.95 -40.58 4.61
N ASN A 448 -6.23 -39.76 5.39
CA ASN A 448 -5.34 -40.20 6.46
C ASN A 448 -6.08 -40.53 7.78
N GLY A 449 -7.42 -40.50 7.79
CA GLY A 449 -8.25 -40.74 8.97
C GLY A 449 -8.43 -39.53 9.89
N GLU A 450 -7.78 -38.40 9.62
CA GLU A 450 -7.91 -37.17 10.39
C GLU A 450 -9.32 -36.58 10.25
N LYS A 451 -9.94 -36.24 11.39
CA LYS A 451 -11.26 -35.64 11.47
C LYS A 451 -11.16 -34.14 11.68
N ILE A 452 -11.89 -33.38 10.87
CA ILE A 452 -11.82 -31.93 10.87
C ILE A 452 -13.21 -31.30 10.90
N PRO A 453 -13.42 -30.24 11.70
CA PRO A 453 -14.69 -29.54 11.76
C PRO A 453 -14.92 -28.73 10.48
N VAL A 454 -16.15 -28.79 9.96
CA VAL A 454 -16.56 -28.12 8.72
C VAL A 454 -17.93 -27.46 8.86
N ALA A 455 -18.21 -26.47 8.03
CA ALA A 455 -19.55 -25.95 7.79
C ALA A 455 -20.10 -26.55 6.49
N VAL A 456 -21.34 -27.04 6.51
CA VAL A 456 -21.97 -27.70 5.37
C VAL A 456 -23.21 -26.92 4.96
N LYS A 457 -23.18 -26.28 3.80
CA LYS A 457 -24.32 -25.58 3.23
C LYS A 457 -25.10 -26.52 2.32
N LYS A 458 -26.30 -26.91 2.73
CA LYS A 458 -27.26 -27.66 1.91
C LYS A 458 -27.98 -26.69 0.99
N LEU A 459 -27.80 -26.84 -0.32
CA LEU A 459 -28.49 -26.03 -1.31
C LEU A 459 -29.93 -26.53 -1.48
N LYS A 460 -30.90 -25.61 -1.54
CA LYS A 460 -32.31 -25.96 -1.80
C LYS A 460 -32.51 -26.24 -3.29
N SER A 461 -33.12 -27.37 -3.64
CA SER A 461 -33.27 -27.79 -5.04
C SER A 461 -34.43 -27.13 -5.80
N GLU A 462 -35.41 -26.53 -5.12
CA GLU A 462 -36.69 -26.14 -5.75
C GLU A 462 -36.86 -24.63 -5.99
N GLU A 463 -36.09 -23.75 -5.34
CA GLU A 463 -36.24 -22.28 -5.46
C GLU A 463 -35.20 -21.63 -6.39
N MET A 464 -34.22 -22.39 -6.89
CA MET A 464 -33.16 -21.87 -7.77
C MET A 464 -33.54 -22.07 -9.23
N ASN A 465 -33.89 -20.99 -9.92
CA ASN A 465 -34.17 -20.94 -11.36
C ASN A 465 -32.98 -21.31 -12.28
N ASN A 466 -31.82 -21.69 -11.71
CA ASN A 466 -30.62 -22.02 -12.46
C ASN A 466 -30.46 -23.54 -12.57
N PRO A 467 -30.02 -24.07 -13.73
CA PRO A 467 -29.64 -25.47 -13.86
C PRO A 467 -28.64 -25.90 -12.78
N ARG A 468 -28.81 -27.10 -12.21
CA ARG A 468 -27.86 -27.67 -11.22
C ARG A 468 -26.40 -27.65 -11.71
N SER A 469 -26.17 -27.76 -13.01
CA SER A 469 -24.85 -27.67 -13.64
C SER A 469 -24.20 -26.30 -13.49
N GLU A 470 -24.96 -25.20 -13.56
CA GLU A 470 -24.43 -23.85 -13.36
C GLU A 470 -24.01 -23.62 -11.91
N ILE A 471 -24.79 -24.13 -10.95
CA ILE A 471 -24.49 -24.03 -9.52
C ILE A 471 -23.19 -24.77 -9.17
N ILE A 472 -23.02 -25.97 -9.72
CA ILE A 472 -21.79 -26.75 -9.53
C ILE A 472 -20.60 -26.04 -10.19
N HIS A 473 -20.79 -25.48 -11.39
CA HIS A 473 -19.73 -24.74 -12.07
C HIS A 473 -19.33 -23.47 -11.33
N GLU A 474 -20.29 -22.68 -10.83
CA GLU A 474 -20.03 -21.52 -9.97
C GLU A 474 -19.28 -21.92 -8.68
N ALA A 475 -19.68 -23.04 -8.05
CA ALA A 475 -18.98 -23.58 -6.89
C ALA A 475 -17.54 -24.04 -7.22
N GLU A 476 -17.30 -24.66 -8.38
CA GLU A 476 -15.96 -25.07 -8.85
C GLU A 476 -15.03 -23.88 -9.12
N VAL A 477 -15.58 -22.76 -9.62
CA VAL A 477 -14.85 -21.49 -9.75
C VAL A 477 -14.49 -20.96 -8.37
N MET A 478 -15.43 -20.96 -7.42
CA MET A 478 -15.25 -20.50 -6.05
C MET A 478 -14.24 -21.35 -5.26
N MET A 479 -14.15 -22.65 -5.54
CA MET A 479 -13.15 -23.55 -4.93
C MET A 479 -11.70 -23.18 -5.23
N LYS A 480 -11.45 -22.35 -6.25
CA LYS A 480 -10.08 -21.90 -6.61
C LYS A 480 -9.65 -20.65 -5.86
N LEU A 481 -10.55 -20.02 -5.11
CA LEU A 481 -10.24 -18.85 -4.30
C LEU A 481 -9.46 -19.30 -3.06
N ASP A 482 -8.28 -18.75 -2.86
CA ASP A 482 -7.42 -19.03 -1.69
C ASP A 482 -6.88 -17.72 -1.12
N HIS A 483 -7.51 -17.27 -0.02
CA HIS A 483 -7.10 -16.12 0.76
C HIS A 483 -7.46 -16.35 2.22
N GLN A 484 -6.64 -15.88 3.16
CA GLN A 484 -6.87 -16.09 4.59
C GLN A 484 -8.21 -15.53 5.07
N ASN A 485 -8.62 -14.36 4.58
CA ASN A 485 -9.86 -13.68 4.95
C ASN A 485 -11.06 -14.06 4.07
N ILE A 486 -11.01 -15.21 3.40
CA ILE A 486 -12.12 -15.78 2.64
C ILE A 486 -12.41 -17.16 3.20
N VAL A 487 -13.69 -17.50 3.39
CA VAL A 487 -14.11 -18.85 3.74
C VAL A 487 -13.86 -19.75 2.55
N ARG A 488 -12.93 -20.70 2.70
CA ARG A 488 -12.64 -21.64 1.62
C ARG A 488 -13.73 -22.68 1.46
N ILE A 489 -14.02 -23.02 0.22
CA ILE A 489 -14.82 -24.21 -0.12
C ILE A 489 -13.87 -25.38 -0.26
N ILE A 490 -13.98 -26.32 0.68
CA ILE A 490 -13.19 -27.54 0.73
C ILE A 490 -13.59 -28.47 -0.42
N GLY A 491 -14.89 -28.56 -0.71
CA GLY A 491 -15.38 -29.33 -1.83
C GLY A 491 -16.89 -29.44 -1.91
N ILE A 492 -17.34 -30.13 -2.95
CA ILE A 492 -18.77 -30.36 -3.22
C ILE A 492 -19.07 -31.82 -2.89
N CYS A 493 -20.03 -32.04 -2.00
CA CYS A 493 -20.59 -33.36 -1.74
C CYS A 493 -21.93 -33.49 -2.46
N LYS A 494 -22.08 -34.54 -3.27
CA LYS A 494 -23.32 -34.84 -4.00
C LYS A 494 -23.95 -36.07 -3.37
N ASP A 495 -25.09 -35.88 -2.73
CA ASP A 495 -25.97 -36.94 -2.22
C ASP A 495 -27.39 -36.67 -2.74
N THR A 496 -28.43 -36.88 -1.93
CA THR A 496 -29.82 -36.44 -2.17
C THR A 496 -29.95 -34.95 -2.46
N THR A 497 -29.06 -34.12 -1.90
CA THR A 497 -28.91 -32.70 -2.23
C THR A 497 -27.44 -32.34 -2.47
N VAL A 498 -27.21 -31.23 -3.18
CA VAL A 498 -25.87 -30.66 -3.36
C VAL A 498 -25.46 -29.91 -2.10
N MET A 499 -24.32 -30.29 -1.54
CA MET A 499 -23.76 -29.70 -0.34
C MET A 499 -22.41 -29.06 -0.62
N LEU A 500 -22.21 -27.84 -0.15
CA LEU A 500 -20.91 -27.16 -0.14
C LEU A 500 -20.28 -27.36 1.22
N VAL A 501 -19.12 -28.01 1.27
CA VAL A 501 -18.33 -28.22 2.48
C VAL A 501 -17.29 -27.11 2.56
N MET A 502 -17.27 -26.39 3.68
CA MET A 502 -16.54 -25.14 3.87
C MET A 502 -15.79 -25.13 5.20
N GLU A 503 -14.81 -24.23 5.31
CA GLU A 503 -14.17 -23.93 6.61
C GLU A 503 -15.22 -23.50 7.65
N LEU A 504 -15.09 -24.01 8.87
CA LEU A 504 -15.93 -23.60 9.98
C LEU A 504 -15.35 -22.35 10.65
N ALA A 505 -16.17 -21.31 10.79
CA ALA A 505 -15.91 -20.13 11.62
C ALA A 505 -16.81 -20.19 12.86
N PRO A 506 -16.27 -20.54 14.05
CA PRO A 506 -17.07 -20.96 15.20
C PRO A 506 -17.90 -19.84 15.84
N GLU A 507 -17.45 -18.59 15.77
CA GLU A 507 -18.12 -17.45 16.41
C GLU A 507 -19.31 -16.92 15.60
N GLY A 508 -19.48 -17.42 14.36
CA GLY A 508 -20.59 -17.07 13.50
C GLY A 508 -20.49 -15.65 12.93
N PRO A 509 -21.61 -15.03 12.51
CA PRO A 509 -21.56 -13.82 11.71
C PRO A 509 -21.33 -12.55 12.54
N LEU A 510 -20.52 -11.63 12.01
CA LEU A 510 -19.99 -10.44 12.68
C LEU A 510 -21.08 -9.57 13.30
N HIS A 511 -22.20 -9.35 12.60
CA HIS A 511 -23.31 -8.53 13.12
C HIS A 511 -23.94 -9.10 14.42
N LYS A 512 -23.95 -10.43 14.62
CA LYS A 512 -24.42 -11.07 15.86
C LYS A 512 -23.32 -11.06 16.91
N TYR A 513 -22.07 -11.29 16.48
CA TYR A 513 -20.91 -11.25 17.36
C TYR A 513 -20.78 -9.89 18.05
N LEU A 514 -20.83 -8.79 17.29
CA LEU A 514 -20.71 -7.42 17.82
C LEU A 514 -21.86 -7.02 18.76
N LYS A 515 -23.08 -7.54 18.51
CA LYS A 515 -24.22 -7.31 19.43
C LYS A 515 -24.02 -7.95 20.80
N LYS A 516 -23.29 -9.07 20.85
CA LYS A 516 -22.93 -9.76 22.09
C LYS A 516 -21.70 -9.12 22.76
N HIS A 517 -20.78 -8.57 21.95
CA HIS A 517 -19.52 -7.98 22.41
C HIS A 517 -19.51 -6.46 22.21
N LYS A 518 -20.46 -5.76 22.83
CA LYS A 518 -20.56 -4.29 22.71
C LYS A 518 -19.39 -3.52 23.34
N SER A 519 -18.60 -4.20 24.17
CA SER A 519 -17.37 -3.67 24.77
C SER A 519 -16.14 -3.85 23.88
N LEU A 520 -16.28 -4.49 22.70
CA LEU A 520 -15.16 -4.69 21.78
C LEU A 520 -14.60 -3.32 21.35
N PRO A 521 -13.32 -3.04 21.57
CA PRO A 521 -12.77 -1.72 21.28
C PRO A 521 -12.91 -1.32 19.80
N MET A 522 -13.11 -0.03 19.53
CA MET A 522 -13.30 0.46 18.16
C MET A 522 -12.12 0.15 17.24
N PHE A 523 -10.89 0.18 17.77
CA PHE A 523 -9.70 -0.19 17.00
C PHE A 523 -9.74 -1.66 16.52
N LYS A 524 -10.27 -2.59 17.33
CA LYS A 524 -10.45 -4.01 16.92
C LYS A 524 -11.43 -4.12 15.76
N ILE A 525 -12.50 -3.34 15.79
CA ILE A 525 -13.48 -3.28 14.70
C ILE A 525 -12.85 -2.78 13.40
N PHE A 526 -11.97 -1.77 13.47
CA PHE A 526 -11.24 -1.30 12.29
C PHE A 526 -10.28 -2.35 11.74
N ILE A 527 -9.62 -3.13 12.61
CA ILE A 527 -8.75 -4.24 12.19
C ILE A 527 -9.54 -5.35 11.51
N ILE A 528 -10.70 -5.70 12.07
CA ILE A 528 -11.65 -6.63 11.45
C ILE A 528 -12.04 -6.14 10.05
N MET A 529 -12.33 -4.85 9.90
CA MET A 529 -12.74 -4.29 8.61
C MET A 529 -11.58 -4.12 7.62
N LEU A 530 -10.35 -3.96 8.09
CA LEU A 530 -9.15 -4.04 7.26
C LEU A 530 -8.98 -5.43 6.64
N GLN A 531 -9.17 -6.50 7.43
CA GLN A 531 -9.16 -7.88 6.93
C GLN A 531 -10.23 -8.13 5.86
N VAL A 532 -11.42 -7.53 6.02
CA VAL A 532 -12.48 -7.59 5.01
C VAL A 532 -12.06 -6.84 3.73
N ALA A 533 -11.37 -5.70 3.85
CA ALA A 533 -10.86 -4.98 2.67
C ALA A 533 -9.78 -5.78 1.94
N GLU A 534 -8.83 -6.41 2.65
CA GLU A 534 -7.82 -7.31 2.06
C GLU A 534 -8.47 -8.48 1.30
N GLY A 535 -9.46 -9.14 1.91
CA GLY A 535 -10.19 -10.22 1.26
C GLY A 535 -10.97 -9.77 0.02
N MET A 536 -11.58 -8.58 0.04
CA MET A 536 -12.28 -8.02 -1.11
C MET A 536 -11.33 -7.54 -2.22
N GLN A 537 -10.14 -7.03 -1.85
CA GLN A 537 -9.08 -6.70 -2.81
C GLN A 537 -8.64 -7.96 -3.57
N TYR A 538 -8.48 -9.08 -2.87
CA TYR A 538 -8.19 -10.36 -3.51
C TYR A 538 -9.28 -10.75 -4.52
N LEU A 539 -10.56 -10.64 -4.15
CA LEU A 539 -11.68 -10.93 -5.06
C LEU A 539 -11.72 -10.00 -6.27
N GLU A 540 -11.45 -8.71 -6.08
CA GLU A 540 -11.34 -7.72 -7.15
C GLU A 540 -10.24 -8.11 -8.16
N ASN A 541 -9.06 -8.51 -7.68
CA ASN A 541 -7.95 -8.98 -8.52
C ASN A 541 -8.29 -10.28 -9.27
N MET A 542 -9.08 -11.15 -8.64
CA MET A 542 -9.60 -12.38 -9.26
C MET A 542 -10.79 -12.13 -10.20
N GLN A 543 -11.18 -10.86 -10.42
CA GLN A 543 -12.33 -10.46 -11.23
C GLN A 543 -13.62 -11.15 -10.78
N PHE A 544 -13.80 -11.24 -9.46
CA PHE A 544 -14.88 -11.94 -8.80
C PHE A 544 -15.73 -10.96 -7.99
N VAL A 545 -17.00 -10.80 -8.36
CA VAL A 545 -17.92 -9.86 -7.70
C VAL A 545 -18.75 -10.59 -6.64
N HIS A 546 -18.71 -10.12 -5.39
CA HIS A 546 -19.37 -10.76 -4.25
C HIS A 546 -20.89 -10.61 -4.30
N ARG A 547 -21.42 -9.39 -4.51
CA ARG A 547 -22.85 -9.02 -4.62
C ARG A 547 -23.72 -9.17 -3.38
N ASP A 548 -23.16 -9.61 -2.27
CA ASP A 548 -23.88 -9.70 -0.99
C ASP A 548 -22.95 -9.42 0.18
N LEU A 549 -22.00 -8.49 0.01
CA LEU A 549 -21.10 -8.11 1.09
C LEU A 549 -21.91 -7.37 2.18
N ALA A 550 -21.93 -7.94 3.39
CA ALA A 550 -22.67 -7.44 4.54
C ALA A 550 -22.11 -8.05 5.83
N ALA A 551 -22.36 -7.43 6.99
CA ALA A 551 -21.85 -7.95 8.27
C ALA A 551 -22.46 -9.32 8.68
N ARG A 552 -23.54 -9.75 8.04
CA ARG A 552 -24.09 -11.12 8.16
C ARG A 552 -23.25 -12.18 7.43
N ASN A 553 -22.45 -11.76 6.46
CA ASN A 553 -21.64 -12.61 5.59
C ASN A 553 -20.14 -12.49 5.92
N ILE A 554 -19.78 -11.70 6.93
CA ILE A 554 -18.44 -11.75 7.55
C ILE A 554 -18.54 -12.70 8.73
N LEU A 555 -17.78 -13.80 8.73
CA LEU A 555 -17.76 -14.77 9.81
C LEU A 555 -16.52 -14.59 10.68
N VAL A 556 -16.74 -14.64 11.98
CA VAL A 556 -15.70 -14.49 13.00
C VAL A 556 -15.11 -15.88 13.29
N VAL A 557 -13.80 -16.01 13.11
CA VAL A 557 -13.06 -17.23 13.48
C VAL A 557 -12.66 -17.14 14.94
N ASN A 558 -12.12 -15.99 15.35
CA ASN A 558 -11.87 -15.57 16.71
C ASN A 558 -11.88 -14.04 16.76
N GLU A 559 -11.68 -13.43 17.93
CA GLU A 559 -11.74 -11.97 18.14
C GLU A 559 -10.84 -11.18 17.18
N ASP A 560 -9.73 -11.77 16.73
CA ASP A 560 -8.71 -11.15 15.91
C ASP A 560 -8.75 -11.55 14.43
N PHE A 561 -9.67 -12.45 14.03
CA PHE A 561 -9.63 -13.05 12.70
C PHE A 561 -11.02 -13.29 12.12
N VAL A 562 -11.25 -12.73 10.93
CA VAL A 562 -12.52 -12.83 10.19
C VAL A 562 -12.33 -13.34 8.78
N LYS A 563 -13.41 -13.92 8.24
CA LYS A 563 -13.48 -14.44 6.88
C LYS A 563 -14.77 -14.01 6.19
N ILE A 564 -14.65 -13.59 4.93
CA ILE A 564 -15.76 -13.28 4.05
C ILE A 564 -16.39 -14.59 3.56
N SER A 565 -17.72 -14.69 3.62
CA SER A 565 -18.48 -15.89 3.32
C SER A 565 -19.68 -15.61 2.42
N ASP A 566 -20.41 -16.67 2.08
CA ASP A 566 -21.69 -16.63 1.38
C ASP A 566 -21.68 -15.93 0.02
N PHE A 567 -20.80 -16.42 -0.87
CA PHE A 567 -20.75 -16.07 -2.29
C PHE A 567 -21.91 -16.65 -3.12
N GLY A 568 -23.04 -17.01 -2.50
CA GLY A 568 -24.17 -17.69 -3.14
C GLY A 568 -24.89 -16.87 -4.23
N MET A 569 -24.51 -15.61 -4.41
CA MET A 569 -24.94 -14.70 -5.48
C MET A 569 -23.81 -14.27 -6.41
N SER A 570 -22.59 -14.66 -6.10
CA SER A 570 -21.39 -14.18 -6.77
C SER A 570 -21.21 -14.84 -8.13
N ARG A 571 -20.58 -14.14 -9.07
CA ARG A 571 -20.23 -14.70 -10.37
C ARG A 571 -18.90 -14.15 -10.87
N ALA A 572 -18.17 -14.99 -11.61
CA ALA A 572 -17.06 -14.54 -12.43
C ALA A 572 -17.55 -13.63 -13.56
N MET A 573 -16.73 -12.64 -13.89
CA MET A 573 -17.00 -11.65 -14.94
C MET A 573 -16.76 -12.24 -16.33
N GLY A 574 -17.62 -11.90 -17.30
CA GLY A 574 -17.46 -12.32 -18.70
C GLY A 574 -16.29 -11.61 -19.38
N ALA A 575 -15.64 -12.26 -20.35
CA ALA A 575 -14.51 -11.66 -21.08
C ALA A 575 -14.90 -10.33 -21.73
N GLY A 576 -14.24 -9.23 -21.35
CA GLY A 576 -14.41 -7.90 -21.95
C GLY A 576 -15.50 -7.02 -21.34
N SER A 577 -16.06 -7.37 -20.19
CA SER A 577 -17.03 -6.53 -19.47
C SER A 577 -16.62 -6.34 -18.01
N ASP A 578 -16.49 -5.08 -17.57
CA ASP A 578 -16.20 -4.69 -16.19
C ASP A 578 -17.45 -4.68 -15.29
N TYR A 579 -18.60 -5.18 -15.80
CA TYR A 579 -19.80 -5.41 -15.01
C TYR A 579 -20.64 -6.63 -15.46
N TYR A 580 -21.50 -7.12 -14.57
CA TYR A 580 -22.55 -8.10 -14.85
C TYR A 580 -23.96 -7.48 -14.79
N LYS A 581 -24.88 -7.91 -15.66
CA LYS A 581 -26.28 -7.47 -15.69
C LYS A 581 -27.24 -8.63 -15.39
N ALA A 582 -28.03 -8.55 -14.32
CA ALA A 582 -28.95 -9.64 -13.94
C ALA A 582 -30.24 -9.69 -14.79
N GLY A 583 -30.63 -10.88 -15.25
CA GLY A 583 -31.79 -11.07 -16.14
C GLY A 583 -33.18 -10.95 -15.48
N LYS A 584 -33.33 -11.28 -14.19
CA LYS A 584 -34.62 -11.23 -13.44
C LYS A 584 -34.46 -10.59 -12.06
N PRO A 585 -35.50 -9.95 -11.48
CA PRO A 585 -35.46 -9.46 -10.10
C PRO A 585 -35.67 -10.60 -9.08
N GLY A 586 -34.75 -10.77 -8.13
CA GLY A 586 -34.87 -11.67 -6.96
C GLY A 586 -35.17 -10.92 -5.65
N LYS A 587 -35.12 -11.61 -4.50
CA LYS A 587 -35.14 -11.00 -3.16
C LYS A 587 -33.79 -10.32 -2.89
N TRP A 588 -33.62 -9.10 -3.37
CA TRP A 588 -32.36 -8.38 -3.28
C TRP A 588 -32.18 -7.72 -1.89
N PRO A 589 -30.96 -7.74 -1.32
CA PRO A 589 -30.63 -7.04 -0.08
C PRO A 589 -30.43 -5.54 -0.34
N LEU A 590 -31.53 -4.85 -0.69
CA LEU A 590 -31.53 -3.47 -1.22
C LEU A 590 -30.72 -2.46 -0.38
N LYS A 591 -30.64 -2.65 0.94
CA LYS A 591 -29.94 -1.74 1.85
C LYS A 591 -28.41 -1.71 1.67
N TRP A 592 -27.83 -2.75 1.06
CA TRP A 592 -26.39 -2.83 0.78
C TRP A 592 -26.06 -2.53 -0.68
N TYR A 593 -27.06 -2.34 -1.53
CA TYR A 593 -26.85 -2.23 -2.96
C TYR A 593 -26.55 -0.80 -3.38
N ALA A 594 -25.58 -0.68 -4.28
CA ALA A 594 -25.30 0.56 -4.96
C ALA A 594 -26.49 0.95 -5.88
N PRO A 595 -26.70 2.24 -6.17
CA PRO A 595 -27.79 2.70 -7.03
C PRO A 595 -27.84 1.99 -8.39
N GLU A 596 -26.69 1.75 -9.02
CA GLU A 596 -26.61 1.07 -10.31
C GLU A 596 -26.99 -0.42 -10.27
N CYS A 597 -26.80 -1.09 -9.12
CA CYS A 597 -27.31 -2.45 -8.90
C CYS A 597 -28.84 -2.47 -8.88
N ILE A 598 -29.45 -1.41 -8.36
CA ILE A 598 -30.91 -1.34 -8.18
C ILE A 598 -31.57 -0.93 -9.51
N TYR A 599 -31.09 0.12 -10.16
CA TYR A 599 -31.69 0.64 -11.39
C TYR A 599 -31.34 -0.18 -12.63
N TYR A 600 -30.08 -0.55 -12.75
CA TYR A 600 -29.55 -1.14 -13.98
C TYR A 600 -29.18 -2.60 -13.84
N ARG A 601 -29.27 -3.15 -12.61
CA ARG A 601 -28.80 -4.49 -12.25
C ARG A 601 -27.34 -4.70 -12.59
N LYS A 602 -26.55 -3.62 -12.54
CA LYS A 602 -25.12 -3.59 -12.86
C LYS A 602 -24.32 -3.92 -11.61
N PHE A 603 -23.65 -5.06 -11.60
CA PHE A 603 -22.80 -5.51 -10.48
C PHE A 603 -21.33 -5.52 -10.91
N SER A 604 -20.48 -4.91 -10.09
CA SER A 604 -19.03 -4.77 -10.29
C SER A 604 -18.30 -4.70 -8.94
N SER A 605 -16.97 -4.76 -8.92
CA SER A 605 -16.18 -4.51 -7.71
C SER A 605 -16.51 -3.14 -7.08
N LYS A 606 -16.81 -2.12 -7.90
CA LYS A 606 -17.26 -0.80 -7.41
C LYS A 606 -18.63 -0.83 -6.74
N SER A 607 -19.50 -1.76 -7.12
CA SER A 607 -20.76 -1.97 -6.40
C SER A 607 -20.53 -2.68 -5.06
N ASP A 608 -19.55 -3.58 -4.97
CA ASP A 608 -19.14 -4.19 -3.70
C ASP A 608 -18.47 -3.16 -2.77
N VAL A 609 -17.77 -2.16 -3.31
CA VAL A 609 -17.24 -1.02 -2.53
C VAL A 609 -18.36 -0.26 -1.82
N TRP A 610 -19.51 -0.05 -2.46
CA TRP A 610 -20.68 0.53 -1.80
C TRP A 610 -21.15 -0.34 -0.63
N SER A 611 -21.29 -1.65 -0.88
CA SER A 611 -21.68 -2.62 0.14
C SER A 611 -20.68 -2.69 1.30
N TYR A 612 -19.39 -2.51 1.02
CA TYR A 612 -18.34 -2.40 2.03
C TYR A 612 -18.56 -1.21 2.95
N GLY A 613 -18.87 -0.03 2.41
CA GLY A 613 -19.20 1.15 3.22
C GLY A 613 -20.38 0.91 4.17
N VAL A 614 -21.45 0.24 3.69
CA VAL A 614 -22.59 -0.14 4.54
C VAL A 614 -22.17 -1.16 5.61
N THR A 615 -21.30 -2.12 5.25
CA THR A 615 -20.78 -3.14 6.16
C THR A 615 -19.88 -2.53 7.25
N LEU A 616 -19.04 -1.56 6.89
CA LEU A 616 -18.22 -0.79 7.82
C LEU A 616 -19.11 -0.03 8.81
N TRP A 617 -20.18 0.61 8.32
CA TRP A 617 -21.17 1.25 9.19
C TRP A 617 -21.86 0.27 10.14
N GLU A 618 -22.23 -0.93 9.68
CA GLU A 618 -22.79 -1.98 10.54
C GLU A 618 -21.80 -2.38 11.64
N ALA A 619 -20.52 -2.56 11.28
CA ALA A 619 -19.48 -2.98 12.19
C ALA A 619 -19.21 -1.93 13.27
N THR A 620 -19.03 -0.67 12.89
CA THR A 620 -18.76 0.43 13.84
C THR A 620 -19.98 0.83 14.64
N SER A 621 -21.18 0.46 14.18
CA SER A 621 -22.43 0.61 14.93
C SER A 621 -22.76 -0.61 15.81
N TYR A 622 -21.81 -1.53 16.02
CA TYR A 622 -22.00 -2.76 16.81
C TYR A 622 -23.20 -3.62 16.35
N GLY A 623 -23.38 -3.72 15.04
CA GLY A 623 -24.41 -4.55 14.40
C GLY A 623 -25.81 -3.92 14.30
N LYS A 624 -25.95 -2.59 14.46
CA LYS A 624 -27.23 -1.89 14.15
C LYS A 624 -27.65 -2.16 12.70
N LYS A 625 -28.97 -2.09 12.44
CA LYS A 625 -29.51 -2.30 11.09
C LYS A 625 -29.34 -1.00 10.27
N PRO A 626 -28.77 -1.03 9.06
CA PRO A 626 -28.68 0.16 8.23
C PRO A 626 -30.08 0.60 7.80
N TYR A 627 -30.32 1.90 7.73
CA TYR A 627 -31.61 2.50 7.33
C TYR A 627 -32.80 1.89 8.09
N GLU A 628 -32.67 1.76 9.40
CA GLU A 628 -33.73 1.18 10.24
C GLU A 628 -35.05 1.93 10.07
N GLY A 629 -36.16 1.18 10.00
CA GLY A 629 -37.50 1.73 9.77
C GLY A 629 -37.81 2.19 8.33
N LEU A 630 -36.82 2.25 7.44
CA LEU A 630 -37.02 2.68 6.05
C LEU A 630 -37.21 1.49 5.10
N ASN A 631 -38.16 1.63 4.17
CA ASN A 631 -38.36 0.70 3.06
C ASN A 631 -37.43 1.04 1.88
N GLY A 632 -37.30 0.12 0.92
CA GLY A 632 -36.35 0.26 -0.19
C GLY A 632 -36.58 1.51 -1.06
N GLN A 633 -37.83 1.88 -1.31
CA GLN A 633 -38.19 3.03 -2.14
C GLN A 633 -37.75 4.34 -1.47
N VAL A 634 -38.04 4.51 -0.18
CA VAL A 634 -37.64 5.69 0.60
C VAL A 634 -36.12 5.80 0.72
N ILE A 635 -35.41 4.66 0.82
CA ILE A 635 -33.94 4.64 0.85
C ILE A 635 -33.36 5.17 -0.46
N LEU A 636 -33.89 4.75 -1.60
CA LEU A 636 -33.47 5.22 -2.92
C LEU A 636 -33.66 6.72 -3.08
N GLU A 637 -34.86 7.22 -2.78
CA GLU A 637 -35.18 8.65 -2.86
C GLU A 637 -34.23 9.49 -2.00
N LYS A 638 -33.92 9.02 -0.79
CA LYS A 638 -32.93 9.65 0.08
C LYS A 638 -31.53 9.64 -0.54
N ILE A 639 -31.06 8.50 -1.05
CA ILE A 639 -29.73 8.39 -1.67
C ILE A 639 -29.59 9.34 -2.85
N GLU A 640 -30.63 9.48 -3.69
CA GLU A 640 -30.69 10.41 -4.82
C GLU A 640 -30.67 11.87 -4.38
N ALA A 641 -31.34 12.19 -3.27
CA ALA A 641 -31.28 13.50 -2.63
C ALA A 641 -29.93 13.79 -1.92
N GLY A 642 -28.94 12.89 -2.04
CA GLY A 642 -27.60 13.04 -1.47
C GLY A 642 -27.47 12.57 -0.02
N TYR A 643 -28.54 12.02 0.58
CA TYR A 643 -28.49 11.47 1.93
C TYR A 643 -27.55 10.26 2.00
N ARG A 644 -26.79 10.16 3.09
CA ARG A 644 -25.98 8.99 3.46
C ARG A 644 -26.24 8.64 4.93
N LEU A 645 -25.92 7.41 5.32
CA LEU A 645 -26.01 6.98 6.72
C LEU A 645 -25.19 7.93 7.60
N GLN A 646 -25.72 8.29 8.76
CA GLN A 646 -25.05 9.17 9.70
C GLN A 646 -23.82 8.49 10.31
N CYS A 647 -22.81 9.30 10.69
CA CYS A 647 -21.64 8.82 11.40
C CYS A 647 -22.06 8.14 12.73
N PRO A 648 -21.67 6.88 12.97
CA PRO A 648 -21.91 6.23 14.26
C PRO A 648 -21.14 6.92 15.40
N GLU A 649 -21.61 6.72 16.64
CA GLU A 649 -20.96 7.25 17.82
C GLU A 649 -19.50 6.77 17.93
N ASN A 650 -18.60 7.67 18.35
CA ASN A 650 -17.18 7.40 18.58
C ASN A 650 -16.39 6.93 17.34
N VAL A 651 -16.93 7.15 16.13
CA VAL A 651 -16.20 6.92 14.88
C VAL A 651 -15.40 8.19 14.52
N PRO A 652 -14.07 8.08 14.35
CA PRO A 652 -13.24 9.20 13.92
C PRO A 652 -13.63 9.76 12.55
N PRO A 653 -13.47 11.08 12.30
CA PRO A 653 -13.84 11.69 11.03
C PRO A 653 -13.16 11.06 9.80
N ASN A 654 -11.87 10.73 9.89
CA ASN A 654 -11.12 10.08 8.81
C ASN A 654 -11.73 8.72 8.41
N VAL A 655 -12.19 7.90 9.36
CA VAL A 655 -12.86 6.63 9.10
C VAL A 655 -14.26 6.83 8.50
N TYR A 656 -14.98 7.85 8.95
CA TYR A 656 -16.28 8.18 8.34
C TYR A 656 -16.13 8.69 6.91
N GLU A 657 -15.05 9.41 6.58
CA GLU A 657 -14.72 9.78 5.20
C GLU A 657 -14.45 8.54 4.31
N VAL A 658 -13.86 7.47 4.86
CA VAL A 658 -13.77 6.17 4.15
C VAL A 658 -15.17 5.66 3.80
N MET A 659 -16.11 5.66 4.75
CA MET A 659 -17.51 5.26 4.47
C MET A 659 -18.16 6.16 3.41
N ARG A 660 -17.97 7.48 3.50
CA ARG A 660 -18.52 8.46 2.57
C ARG A 660 -17.99 8.25 1.15
N SER A 661 -16.69 7.99 0.99
CA SER A 661 -16.07 7.72 -0.31
C SER A 661 -16.60 6.42 -0.96
N CYS A 662 -16.95 5.42 -0.15
CA CYS A 662 -17.62 4.20 -0.63
C CYS A 662 -18.99 4.49 -1.22
N TRP A 663 -19.67 5.52 -0.73
CA TRP A 663 -21.03 5.90 -1.13
C TRP A 663 -21.08 7.05 -2.14
N GLU A 664 -19.99 7.30 -2.87
CA GLU A 664 -20.04 8.16 -4.06
C GLU A 664 -21.08 7.64 -5.05
N TYR A 665 -21.97 8.53 -5.51
CA TYR A 665 -23.09 8.10 -6.37
C TYR A 665 -22.59 7.53 -7.70
N ARG A 666 -21.60 8.20 -8.30
CA ARG A 666 -20.91 7.74 -9.52
C ARG A 666 -19.87 6.66 -9.18
N GLU A 667 -20.00 5.48 -9.77
CA GLU A 667 -19.15 4.31 -9.47
C GLU A 667 -17.66 4.55 -9.77
N GLU A 668 -17.35 5.45 -10.70
CA GLU A 668 -15.97 5.73 -11.12
C GLU A 668 -15.22 6.52 -10.04
N ARG A 669 -15.94 7.30 -9.22
CA ARG A 669 -15.39 8.08 -8.11
C ARG A 669 -15.18 7.27 -6.83
N ARG A 670 -15.78 6.09 -6.73
CA ARG A 670 -15.56 5.20 -5.60
C ARG A 670 -14.11 4.68 -5.62
N PRO A 671 -13.46 4.51 -4.46
CA PRO A 671 -12.11 3.97 -4.39
C PRO A 671 -12.05 2.49 -4.85
N THR A 672 -10.84 1.97 -5.04
CA THR A 672 -10.57 0.53 -5.15
C THR A 672 -10.46 -0.10 -3.77
N PHE A 673 -10.55 -1.43 -3.67
CA PHE A 673 -10.37 -2.10 -2.37
C PHE A 673 -8.95 -1.94 -1.82
N GLN A 674 -7.94 -1.86 -2.70
CA GLN A 674 -6.57 -1.51 -2.30
C GLN A 674 -6.51 -0.15 -1.59
N SER A 675 -7.18 0.86 -2.15
CA SER A 675 -7.20 2.20 -1.58
C SER A 675 -7.98 2.23 -0.26
N LEU A 676 -9.09 1.50 -0.15
CA LEU A 676 -9.85 1.40 1.10
C LEU A 676 -9.04 0.74 2.23
N ALA A 677 -8.35 -0.35 1.89
CA ALA A 677 -7.48 -1.02 2.84
C ALA A 677 -6.40 -0.05 3.34
N GLN A 678 -5.73 0.69 2.44
CA GLN A 678 -4.72 1.69 2.81
C GLN A 678 -5.30 2.82 3.69
N GLN A 679 -6.48 3.36 3.36
CA GLN A 679 -7.08 4.44 4.14
C GLN A 679 -7.45 4.00 5.58
N LEU A 680 -7.95 2.78 5.75
CA LEU A 680 -8.23 2.24 7.09
C LEU A 680 -6.96 1.92 7.87
N ALA A 681 -5.95 1.44 7.16
CA ALA A 681 -4.60 1.25 7.66
C ALA A 681 -4.01 2.55 8.23
N ASP A 682 -4.09 3.64 7.47
CA ASP A 682 -3.60 4.96 7.90
C ASP A 682 -4.41 5.47 9.11
N ALA A 683 -5.73 5.32 9.08
CA ALA A 683 -6.60 5.70 10.20
C ALA A 683 -6.29 4.93 11.50
N LEU A 684 -5.96 3.64 11.40
CA LEU A 684 -5.50 2.82 12.53
C LEU A 684 -4.18 3.33 13.11
N MET A 685 -3.25 3.73 12.25
CA MET A 685 -1.96 4.29 12.67
C MET A 685 -2.13 5.64 13.37
N GLU A 686 -3.04 6.49 12.90
CA GLU A 686 -3.37 7.75 13.57
C GLU A 686 -3.98 7.52 14.96
N LEU A 687 -4.90 6.57 15.10
CA LEU A 687 -5.54 6.24 16.37
C LEU A 687 -4.56 5.66 17.40
N LYS A 688 -3.52 4.95 16.95
CA LYS A 688 -2.47 4.44 17.85
C LYS A 688 -1.66 5.58 18.49
N ASN A 689 -1.59 6.72 17.83
CA ASN A 689 -0.79 7.88 18.25
C ASN A 689 -1.55 8.83 19.19
N THR A 690 -2.81 8.55 19.54
CA THR A 690 -3.58 9.37 20.49
C THR A 690 -3.36 8.93 21.95
N GLU A 691 -3.34 9.88 22.88
CA GLU A 691 -3.15 9.64 24.33
C GLU A 691 -4.21 8.68 24.91
N GLU A 692 -5.43 8.72 24.37
CA GLU A 692 -6.56 7.88 24.78
C GLU A 692 -6.30 6.39 24.53
N TYR A 693 -5.64 6.04 23.41
CA TYR A 693 -5.23 4.67 23.10
C TYR A 693 -4.09 4.19 24.02
N GLN A 694 -3.12 5.07 24.32
CA GLN A 694 -1.99 4.72 25.18
C GLN A 694 -2.41 4.52 26.64
N THR A 695 -3.37 5.30 27.13
CA THR A 695 -3.81 5.25 28.53
C THR A 695 -4.71 4.04 28.83
N GLN A 696 -5.50 3.60 27.85
CA GLN A 696 -6.52 2.55 28.06
C GLN A 696 -6.02 1.13 27.72
N TYR A 697 -4.91 0.98 26.98
CA TYR A 697 -4.47 -0.32 26.45
C TYR A 697 -2.96 -0.59 26.53
N LEU A 698 -2.13 0.33 27.04
CA LEU A 698 -0.70 0.12 27.28
C LEU A 698 -0.28 0.26 28.75
N VAL A 699 -1.23 0.38 29.68
CA VAL A 699 -1.01 0.36 31.14
C VAL A 699 -1.29 -1.03 31.70
#